data_AF-A0A829YAC5-F1
#
_entry.id   AF-A0A829YAC5-F1
#
_cell.length_a   1.000
_cell.length_b   1.000
_cell.length_c   1.000
_cell.angle_alpha   90.00
_cell.angle_beta   90.00
_cell.angle_gamma   90.00
#
_symmetry.space_group_name_H-M   'P 1'
#
loop_
_entity.id
_entity.type
_entity.pdbx_description
1 polymer ?
#
loop_
_entity_poly.entity_id
_entity_poly.type
_entity_poly.pdbx_seq_one_letter_code
_entity_poly.pdbx_strand_id
1 'polypeptide(L)'
;MRFSLSAALVLLPAVLSATLPVAVAAEPEPPTEWIDQETGHRVIRLSKEPGTASLYFHQNSYSPDGKKLIVTTEHGISTIDLTTRKIAEIAKGDNLRIMVTGRKSGNVYYTRQDEKDSKARWVYATHMDTHKTRKIAKIPRGSLVSVNADETLLLGSWVDGEEIQVGEAPKEPQVGPDGKPITYHQARGLRIRQVFEQRLERTIFTVNIATGELKNVHTARDWLNHLQFSPTDPNLIMFCHEGPWHEVDRIWTVRTDGSQVTRIHERTMHMEIAGHEFFSADGKTIWYDLQTPRSEVFWVAGYNLETKQRTWYNLTRDQWSIHFNVSPDGTMFAGDGGDEAQVAEAKDGKWIYLFRPKLAENRATGPVSKQNLIHAGHFEAEKLVSMKSHHYRLEPNVTFTPDQKWVVFRSNMHGPTHVYAVEIAKADSTATTSSNDESRIDRRALTQRHNPTLTKVDPSAPLMVGNGNIAFTADITGLQTFQDQYSALVPLMTQAQWAWHSFPNPQGFTEADGFTQIDVRGKKYPYAYYSDWQDASKPAIAWLRENPHRFSLGRLSLYLTSNDGRPATFTELAEPRQSLDLWSGSLTSRFSFEGNEIQVQTRVHPTLDMVMVELSSPLLAKGRLGVDVKFPGVSSKLNPDPADWNRPDKHQTIERARDTRHLKLDRVLDDTRYFVTAQTDTDVKFSPAGPHTYRVLPSGRPDRLTLMVLFSPKAIGDALPDAATAKNDTTTHWKDYWSNGAMVDFTGSTDPRASELERRVVLSQYLMALNGAGTLPPQEEGLFSNSWNGKFHMEMHPWHSAHFALWGRPELLERSMSWYLQHLPEAKKLAAGHDVRGAWWPKMVGPEGRNSPSKVSPFIMWQQPHPIYLAELLYRAQPSRETLTKYQELVFATADLLASFPHFDQQRGQFIIGPPIIPAQEVWAPLTTFNPTFELEYFRYGLTTAQKWRERLGQPRNADWDRVLGKLSPLPKKDGLYVATESFPSLWDQARSAECSNGRTRHECFNRDHPSFLGAFGLLPGESVDRPTMKRTLNAVETLWDLRQTWGWDYPLIAMTAARLQEPETAVKFLLFNGKNNQYGKSGMTPRVHLDEHADSFVPTADGSAKPVGPDGPGYTRAAETYFPSNGGLLLAVGMMAGGWDGSTGSAPGFPKQGWVVRAEGLRPLP
;
A
#
# COMPACT_ATOMS: atom_id res chain seq x y z
N MET A 1 83.97 7.86 -17.14
CA MET A 1 84.02 6.49 -17.68
C MET A 1 83.91 5.50 -16.52
N ARG A 2 83.26 4.35 -16.78
CA ARG A 2 83.26 3.09 -16.02
C ARG A 2 84.44 2.88 -15.05
N PHE A 3 84.18 2.29 -13.87
CA PHE A 3 84.60 0.92 -13.47
C PHE A 3 84.33 0.65 -11.97
N SER A 4 83.71 -0.53 -11.70
CA SER A 4 83.89 -1.54 -10.62
C SER A 4 83.97 -1.12 -9.13
N LEU A 5 83.54 -1.93 -8.14
CA LEU A 5 83.99 -3.27 -7.69
C LEU A 5 82.85 -4.01 -6.91
N SER A 6 82.58 -5.33 -7.10
CA SER A 6 83.19 -6.59 -6.53
C SER A 6 82.62 -6.99 -5.14
N ALA A 7 82.33 -8.26 -4.77
CA ALA A 7 83.03 -9.52 -5.09
C ALA A 7 82.23 -10.84 -4.88
N ALA A 8 82.65 -11.86 -5.66
CA ALA A 8 82.95 -13.28 -5.40
C ALA A 8 81.89 -14.40 -5.15
N LEU A 9 82.21 -15.53 -5.81
CA LEU A 9 81.48 -16.73 -6.20
C LEU A 9 81.68 -17.91 -5.22
N VAL A 10 80.63 -18.67 -4.91
CA VAL A 10 80.70 -20.08 -4.44
C VAL A 10 79.56 -20.89 -5.09
N LEU A 11 79.88 -22.12 -5.51
CA LEU A 11 79.06 -23.09 -6.26
C LEU A 11 78.47 -24.19 -5.35
N LEU A 12 77.19 -24.55 -5.57
CA LEU A 12 76.59 -25.91 -5.50
C LEU A 12 75.13 -25.88 -6.05
N PRO A 13 74.55 -27.01 -6.52
CA PRO A 13 73.52 -27.05 -7.56
C PRO A 13 72.07 -27.04 -7.03
N ALA A 14 71.14 -26.34 -7.70
CA ALA A 14 69.74 -26.23 -7.28
C ALA A 14 68.75 -26.60 -8.42
N VAL A 15 67.69 -27.29 -8.01
CA VAL A 15 66.74 -28.09 -8.78
C VAL A 15 65.86 -27.26 -9.73
N LEU A 16 65.64 -27.77 -10.96
CA LEU A 16 64.67 -27.23 -11.92
C LEU A 16 63.24 -27.27 -11.35
N SER A 17 62.54 -26.14 -11.37
CA SER A 17 61.08 -26.07 -11.36
C SER A 17 60.64 -24.96 -12.32
N ALA A 18 59.80 -25.33 -13.29
CA ALA A 18 59.34 -24.46 -14.35
C ALA A 18 58.50 -23.29 -13.79
N THR A 19 58.92 -22.05 -14.07
CA THR A 19 58.14 -20.84 -13.81
C THR A 19 57.40 -20.42 -15.08
N LEU A 20 56.07 -20.55 -15.04
CA LEU A 20 55.15 -20.01 -16.05
C LEU A 20 55.06 -18.48 -15.92
N PRO A 21 54.80 -17.75 -17.03
CA PRO A 21 54.65 -16.29 -16.99
C PRO A 21 53.35 -15.92 -16.25
N VAL A 22 53.47 -15.08 -15.22
CA VAL A 22 52.31 -14.50 -14.53
C VAL A 22 51.65 -13.50 -15.47
N ALA A 23 50.47 -13.85 -15.96
CA ALA A 23 49.58 -12.94 -16.65
C ALA A 23 49.12 -11.85 -15.67
N VAL A 24 49.39 -10.58 -15.99
CA VAL A 24 48.76 -9.44 -15.31
C VAL A 24 47.28 -9.48 -15.69
N ALA A 25 46.42 -9.79 -14.73
CA ALA A 25 44.97 -9.79 -14.93
C ALA A 25 44.52 -8.37 -15.29
N ALA A 26 43.76 -8.24 -16.39
CA ALA A 26 43.06 -7.00 -16.71
C ALA A 26 42.10 -6.62 -15.57
N GLU A 27 42.06 -5.35 -15.18
CA GLU A 27 41.06 -4.89 -14.21
C GLU A 27 39.65 -5.16 -14.77
N PRO A 28 38.72 -5.68 -13.95
CA PRO A 28 37.37 -5.99 -14.40
C PRO A 28 36.63 -4.72 -14.83
N GLU A 29 35.98 -4.76 -16.00
CA GLU A 29 35.18 -3.64 -16.49
C GLU A 29 34.07 -3.29 -15.50
N PRO A 30 33.85 -1.99 -15.16
CA PRO A 30 32.77 -1.61 -14.25
C PRO A 30 31.40 -2.08 -14.75
N PRO A 31 30.48 -2.48 -13.85
CA PRO A 31 29.19 -3.03 -14.24
C PRO A 31 28.38 -2.02 -15.04
N THR A 32 27.78 -2.48 -16.14
CA THR A 32 26.90 -1.64 -16.96
C THR A 32 25.50 -1.52 -16.38
N GLU A 33 25.09 -2.48 -15.55
CA GLU A 33 23.77 -2.56 -14.95
C GLU A 33 23.79 -3.58 -13.80
N TRP A 34 23.19 -3.23 -12.66
CA TRP A 34 23.06 -4.14 -11.52
C TRP A 34 21.90 -3.72 -10.61
N ILE A 35 21.53 -4.59 -9.68
CA ILE A 35 20.65 -4.24 -8.56
C ILE A 35 21.55 -3.96 -7.36
N ASP A 36 21.48 -2.74 -6.81
CA ASP A 36 22.18 -2.41 -5.58
C ASP A 36 21.69 -3.32 -4.47
N GLN A 37 22.61 -4.08 -3.87
CA GLN A 37 22.25 -5.17 -2.95
C GLN A 37 21.75 -4.64 -1.60
N GLU A 38 22.09 -3.42 -1.23
CA GLU A 38 21.69 -2.83 0.05
C GLU A 38 20.33 -2.15 -0.04
N THR A 39 19.99 -1.62 -1.22
CA THR A 39 18.76 -0.83 -1.41
C THR A 39 17.69 -1.56 -2.21
N GLY A 40 18.09 -2.49 -3.08
CA GLY A 40 17.23 -3.19 -4.02
C GLY A 40 16.89 -2.37 -5.26
N HIS A 41 17.51 -1.21 -5.51
CA HIS A 41 17.22 -0.41 -6.71
C HIS A 41 18.10 -0.81 -7.89
N ARG A 42 17.54 -0.72 -9.10
CA ARG A 42 18.28 -0.94 -10.33
C ARG A 42 19.15 0.25 -10.64
N VAL A 43 20.45 0.02 -10.84
CA VAL A 43 21.41 1.02 -11.25
C VAL A 43 21.95 0.66 -12.63
N ILE A 44 21.97 1.65 -13.53
CA ILE A 44 22.55 1.52 -14.87
C ILE A 44 23.72 2.49 -15.01
N ARG A 45 24.82 2.04 -15.61
CA ARG A 45 25.91 2.91 -16.08
C ARG A 45 25.52 3.45 -17.45
N LEU A 46 25.32 4.75 -17.55
CA LEU A 46 24.94 5.44 -18.78
C LEU A 46 26.15 5.67 -19.71
N SER A 47 27.31 5.95 -19.14
CA SER A 47 28.52 6.18 -19.93
C SER A 47 29.26 4.89 -20.27
N LYS A 48 29.94 4.88 -21.43
CA LYS A 48 30.85 3.81 -21.84
C LYS A 48 32.30 4.14 -21.51
N GLU A 49 32.70 5.38 -21.78
CA GLU A 49 34.08 5.85 -21.60
C GLU A 49 34.34 6.29 -20.16
N PRO A 50 35.49 5.92 -19.57
CA PRO A 50 35.93 6.44 -18.29
C PRO A 50 36.16 7.95 -18.36
N GLY A 51 35.98 8.66 -17.25
CA GLY A 51 36.11 10.12 -17.19
C GLY A 51 34.85 10.88 -17.65
N THR A 52 33.79 10.19 -18.07
CA THR A 52 32.52 10.83 -18.45
C THR A 52 31.79 11.39 -17.22
N ALA A 53 31.33 12.64 -17.28
CA ALA A 53 30.65 13.29 -16.16
C ALA A 53 29.36 14.00 -16.57
N SER A 54 28.37 13.98 -15.67
CA SER A 54 27.13 14.76 -15.79
C SER A 54 27.38 16.25 -15.58
N LEU A 55 26.38 17.08 -15.85
CA LEU A 55 26.41 18.50 -15.49
C LEU A 55 26.22 18.72 -13.99
N TYR A 56 26.47 19.95 -13.53
CA TYR A 56 26.22 20.33 -12.14
C TYR A 56 24.72 20.26 -11.83
N PHE A 57 24.34 19.89 -10.60
CA PHE A 57 22.99 19.43 -10.23
C PHE A 57 21.82 20.38 -10.62
N HIS A 58 22.05 21.69 -10.69
CA HIS A 58 21.02 22.67 -11.04
C HIS A 58 20.99 23.01 -12.55
N GLN A 59 21.95 22.54 -13.34
CA GLN A 59 22.07 22.85 -14.76
C GLN A 59 21.19 21.90 -15.58
N ASN A 60 20.37 22.45 -16.49
CA ASN A 60 19.57 21.61 -17.38
C ASN A 60 20.45 20.82 -18.34
N SER A 61 20.39 19.50 -18.26
CA SER A 61 21.18 18.55 -19.03
C SER A 61 20.38 17.78 -20.08
N TYR A 62 19.05 17.95 -20.08
CA TYR A 62 18.13 17.14 -20.89
C TYR A 62 17.66 17.87 -22.15
N SER A 63 17.45 17.10 -23.23
CA SER A 63 16.77 17.56 -24.43
C SER A 63 15.31 17.96 -24.12
N PRO A 64 14.68 18.83 -24.94
CA PRO A 64 13.29 19.25 -24.75
C PRO A 64 12.28 18.10 -24.66
N ASP A 65 12.52 17.00 -25.39
CA ASP A 65 11.69 15.80 -25.37
C ASP A 65 12.05 14.80 -24.24
N GLY A 66 13.07 15.14 -23.44
CA GLY A 66 13.56 14.36 -22.31
C GLY A 66 14.29 13.06 -22.66
N LYS A 67 14.61 12.82 -23.94
CA LYS A 67 15.21 11.55 -24.38
C LYS A 67 16.73 11.52 -24.33
N LYS A 68 17.41 12.66 -24.34
CA LYS A 68 18.87 12.75 -24.38
C LYS A 68 19.42 13.52 -23.19
N LEU A 69 20.52 13.01 -22.62
CA LEU A 69 21.31 13.63 -21.57
C LEU A 69 22.64 14.13 -22.17
N ILE A 70 23.02 15.38 -21.90
CA ILE A 70 24.36 15.88 -22.26
C ILE A 70 25.39 15.57 -21.17
N VAL A 71 26.59 15.17 -21.59
CA VAL A 71 27.71 14.82 -20.72
C VAL A 71 29.03 15.40 -21.25
N THR A 72 29.98 15.61 -20.34
CA THR A 72 31.40 15.83 -20.71
C THR A 72 32.11 14.49 -20.80
N THR A 73 32.95 14.34 -21.82
CA THR A 73 33.82 13.17 -22.06
C THR A 73 35.28 13.65 -22.12
N GLU A 74 36.23 12.72 -22.13
CA GLU A 74 37.66 13.05 -22.29
C GLU A 74 37.92 13.83 -23.59
N HIS A 75 37.17 13.56 -24.66
CA HIS A 75 37.39 14.13 -25.99
C HIS A 75 36.48 15.31 -26.35
N GLY A 76 35.60 15.74 -25.44
CA GLY A 76 34.69 16.87 -25.65
C GLY A 76 33.31 16.66 -25.05
N ILE A 77 32.27 17.03 -25.80
CA ILE A 77 30.87 17.06 -25.38
C ILE A 77 30.08 16.02 -26.17
N SER A 78 29.30 15.20 -25.47
CA SER A 78 28.50 14.13 -26.08
C SER A 78 27.10 14.07 -25.48
N THR A 79 26.14 13.53 -26.23
CA THR A 79 24.83 13.14 -25.72
C THR A 79 24.76 11.64 -25.48
N ILE A 80 23.97 11.24 -24.49
CA ILE A 80 23.56 9.87 -24.22
C ILE A 80 22.05 9.81 -24.44
N ASP A 81 21.60 8.99 -25.38
CA ASP A 81 20.18 8.67 -25.51
C ASP A 81 19.77 7.76 -24.33
N LEU A 82 18.83 8.22 -23.51
CA LEU A 82 18.45 7.56 -22.26
C LEU A 82 17.71 6.23 -22.48
N THR A 83 17.17 6.00 -23.69
CA THR A 83 16.50 4.75 -24.04
C THR A 83 17.48 3.73 -24.62
N THR A 84 18.26 4.14 -25.62
CA THR A 84 19.14 3.26 -26.40
C THR A 84 20.57 3.19 -25.86
N ARG A 85 20.94 4.07 -24.92
CA ARG A 85 22.30 4.26 -24.40
C ARG A 85 23.32 4.59 -25.49
N LYS A 86 22.84 5.05 -26.65
CA LYS A 86 23.71 5.46 -27.76
C LYS A 86 24.36 6.79 -27.41
N ILE A 87 25.68 6.83 -27.54
CA ILE A 87 26.47 8.04 -27.34
C ILE A 87 26.68 8.70 -28.71
N ALA A 88 26.42 10.00 -28.80
CA ALA A 88 26.65 10.79 -30.00
C ALA A 88 27.45 12.06 -29.65
N GLU A 89 28.60 12.23 -30.31
CA GLU A 89 29.46 13.40 -30.15
C GLU A 89 28.74 14.67 -30.64
N ILE A 90 28.78 15.72 -29.82
CA ILE A 90 28.20 17.05 -30.11
C ILE A 90 29.30 18.04 -30.49
N ALA A 91 30.42 18.03 -29.77
CA ALA A 91 31.55 18.89 -30.06
C ALA A 91 32.84 18.26 -29.57
N LYS A 92 33.86 18.27 -30.43
CA LYS A 92 35.19 17.72 -30.14
C LYS A 92 36.21 18.81 -29.86
N GLY A 93 37.12 18.55 -28.93
CA GLY A 93 38.30 19.36 -28.69
C GLY A 93 38.57 19.60 -27.21
N ASP A 94 39.79 20.06 -26.93
CA ASP A 94 40.24 20.36 -25.58
C ASP A 94 39.66 21.69 -25.08
N ASN A 95 39.58 21.85 -23.76
CA ASN A 95 39.14 23.09 -23.10
C ASN A 95 37.72 23.54 -23.47
N LEU A 96 36.83 22.59 -23.78
CA LEU A 96 35.40 22.83 -23.89
C LEU A 96 34.73 22.82 -22.51
N ARG A 97 33.88 23.81 -22.25
CA ARG A 97 33.07 23.86 -21.01
C ARG A 97 31.60 24.01 -21.36
N ILE A 98 30.82 22.98 -21.07
CA ILE A 98 29.37 23.00 -21.20
C ILE A 98 28.79 24.02 -20.22
N MET A 99 27.82 24.80 -20.67
CA MET A 99 27.05 25.70 -19.83
C MET A 99 25.75 25.03 -19.40
N VAL A 100 24.88 24.72 -20.38
CA VAL A 100 23.51 24.25 -20.16
C VAL A 100 22.90 23.81 -21.50
N THR A 101 21.85 23.01 -21.45
CA THR A 101 21.00 22.67 -22.59
C THR A 101 19.76 23.57 -22.64
N GLY A 102 19.46 24.13 -23.82
CA GLY A 102 18.24 24.89 -24.09
C GLY A 102 17.00 24.02 -23.93
N ARG A 103 16.05 24.46 -23.10
CA ARG A 103 14.81 23.73 -22.76
C ARG A 103 13.82 23.67 -23.92
N LYS A 104 13.94 24.55 -24.92
CA LYS A 104 13.04 24.67 -26.08
C LYS A 104 13.71 24.23 -27.36
N SER A 105 14.94 24.71 -27.61
CA SER A 105 15.58 24.52 -28.91
C SER A 105 16.36 23.21 -29.03
N GLY A 106 16.72 22.58 -27.91
CA GLY A 106 17.67 21.45 -27.92
C GLY A 106 19.10 21.86 -28.30
N ASN A 107 19.44 23.14 -28.22
CA ASN A 107 20.83 23.59 -28.35
C ASN A 107 21.62 23.35 -27.08
N VAL A 108 22.82 22.81 -27.22
CA VAL A 108 23.84 22.73 -26.18
C VAL A 108 24.69 23.98 -26.27
N TYR A 109 24.67 24.80 -25.22
CA TYR A 109 25.49 26.00 -25.12
C TYR A 109 26.79 25.67 -24.40
N TYR A 110 27.92 26.02 -25.01
CA TYR A 110 29.24 25.74 -24.44
C TYR A 110 30.26 26.80 -24.83
N THR A 111 31.35 26.85 -24.08
CA THR A 111 32.47 27.76 -24.36
C THR A 111 33.72 26.99 -24.73
N ARG A 112 34.57 27.62 -25.55
CA ARG A 112 35.93 27.17 -25.86
C ARG A 112 36.89 28.30 -25.56
N GLN A 113 38.01 28.00 -24.91
CA GLN A 113 39.07 28.99 -24.69
C GLN A 113 39.59 29.54 -26.03
N ASP A 114 39.85 30.84 -26.09
CA ASP A 114 40.46 31.45 -27.28
C ASP A 114 41.94 31.05 -27.37
N GLU A 115 42.40 30.69 -28.57
CA GLU A 115 43.76 30.20 -28.80
C GLU A 115 44.82 31.30 -28.63
N LYS A 116 44.44 32.58 -28.75
CA LYS A 116 45.36 33.72 -28.68
C LYS A 116 45.29 34.47 -27.35
N ASP A 117 44.22 34.28 -26.59
CA ASP A 117 43.99 34.92 -25.30
C ASP A 117 43.38 33.92 -24.33
N SER A 118 44.19 33.45 -23.37
CA SER A 118 43.79 32.47 -22.38
C SER A 118 42.69 32.95 -21.44
N LYS A 119 42.44 34.27 -21.35
CA LYS A 119 41.34 34.85 -20.57
C LYS A 119 40.03 34.85 -21.37
N ALA A 120 40.10 35.06 -22.68
CA ALA A 120 38.94 35.12 -23.55
C ALA A 120 38.38 33.74 -23.91
N ARG A 121 37.07 33.70 -24.20
CA ARG A 121 36.34 32.48 -24.58
C ARG A 121 35.38 32.74 -25.73
N TRP A 122 35.29 31.80 -26.66
CA TRP A 122 34.24 31.76 -27.68
C TRP A 122 33.05 30.97 -27.18
N VAL A 123 31.86 31.44 -27.50
CA VAL A 123 30.58 30.82 -27.14
C VAL A 123 29.96 30.17 -28.37
N TYR A 124 29.48 28.95 -28.21
CA TYR A 124 28.88 28.15 -29.27
C TYR A 124 27.53 27.59 -28.82
N ALA A 125 26.66 27.37 -29.79
CA ALA A 125 25.46 26.56 -29.66
C ALA A 125 25.50 25.45 -30.71
N THR A 126 25.33 24.20 -30.29
CA THR A 126 25.18 23.06 -31.20
C THR A 126 23.86 22.37 -30.94
N HIS A 127 23.04 22.18 -31.97
CA HIS A 127 21.77 21.47 -31.85
C HIS A 127 21.99 19.97 -31.67
N MET A 128 21.35 19.35 -30.65
CA MET A 128 21.58 17.95 -30.26
C MET A 128 21.25 16.90 -31.35
N ASP A 129 20.24 17.13 -32.19
CA ASP A 129 19.87 16.19 -33.25
C ASP A 129 20.52 16.49 -34.60
N THR A 130 20.57 17.75 -35.02
CA THR A 130 21.09 18.13 -36.34
C THR A 130 22.60 18.33 -36.37
N HIS A 131 23.24 18.40 -35.19
CA HIS A 131 24.67 18.66 -34.99
C HIS A 131 25.15 19.97 -35.64
N LYS A 132 24.22 20.87 -36.00
CA LYS A 132 24.55 22.18 -36.55
C LYS A 132 25.10 23.08 -35.45
N THR A 133 26.34 23.52 -35.60
CA THR A 133 27.01 24.44 -34.69
C THR A 133 26.92 25.88 -35.18
N ARG A 134 26.61 26.81 -34.27
CA ARG A 134 26.66 28.25 -34.46
C ARG A 134 27.60 28.88 -33.43
N LYS A 135 28.52 29.73 -33.88
CA LYS A 135 29.32 30.61 -33.03
C LYS A 135 28.48 31.84 -32.67
N ILE A 136 28.35 32.14 -31.37
CA ILE A 136 27.47 33.20 -30.86
C ILE A 136 28.26 34.49 -30.63
N ALA A 137 29.25 34.45 -29.74
CA ALA A 137 30.00 35.64 -29.32
C ALA A 137 31.39 35.27 -28.79
N LYS A 138 32.28 36.27 -28.69
CA LYS A 138 33.54 36.18 -27.92
C LYS A 138 33.36 36.99 -26.64
N ILE A 139 33.58 36.35 -25.49
CA ILE A 139 33.67 37.07 -24.21
C ILE A 139 35.13 37.32 -23.88
N PRO A 140 35.49 38.52 -23.35
CA PRO A 140 36.89 38.87 -23.09
C PRO A 140 37.47 38.14 -21.88
N ARG A 141 36.63 37.74 -20.93
CA ARG A 141 37.00 37.07 -19.67
C ARG A 141 35.76 36.52 -18.97
N GLY A 142 35.98 35.78 -17.89
CA GLY A 142 34.92 35.24 -17.05
C GLY A 142 34.30 33.95 -17.61
N SER A 143 33.19 33.53 -17.02
CA SER A 143 32.50 32.29 -17.38
C SER A 143 31.02 32.52 -17.60
N LEU A 144 30.46 31.79 -18.56
CA LEU A 144 29.03 31.69 -18.80
C LEU A 144 28.52 30.35 -18.26
N VAL A 145 27.31 30.34 -17.71
CA VAL A 145 26.78 29.18 -16.96
C VAL A 145 25.31 28.85 -17.23
N SER A 146 24.50 29.76 -17.79
CA SER A 146 23.06 29.55 -17.98
C SER A 146 22.53 30.21 -19.26
N VAL A 147 21.32 29.81 -19.67
CA VAL A 147 20.49 30.40 -20.75
C VAL A 147 19.10 30.71 -20.18
N ASN A 148 18.44 31.77 -20.63
CA ASN A 148 17.14 32.17 -20.11
C ASN A 148 15.97 31.36 -20.72
N ALA A 149 14.79 31.47 -20.13
CA ALA A 149 13.61 30.65 -20.46
C ALA A 149 13.11 30.76 -21.91
N ASP A 150 13.37 31.86 -22.61
CA ASP A 150 13.04 32.07 -24.02
C ASP A 150 14.25 31.90 -24.97
N GLU A 151 15.42 31.55 -24.41
CA GLU A 151 16.67 31.30 -25.12
C GLU A 151 17.15 32.48 -25.98
N THR A 152 16.97 33.70 -25.47
CA THR A 152 17.47 34.93 -26.08
C THR A 152 18.75 35.45 -25.42
N LEU A 153 19.02 35.09 -24.16
CA LEU A 153 20.15 35.56 -23.37
C LEU A 153 20.95 34.42 -22.74
N LEU A 154 22.27 34.54 -22.76
CA LEU A 154 23.19 33.76 -21.93
C LEU A 154 23.62 34.56 -20.71
N LEU A 155 23.91 33.88 -19.60
CA LEU A 155 24.28 34.49 -18.32
C LEU A 155 25.67 34.07 -17.88
N GLY A 156 26.45 35.04 -17.41
CA GLY A 156 27.78 34.81 -16.88
C GLY A 156 28.24 35.88 -15.90
N SER A 157 29.46 35.68 -15.40
CA SER A 157 30.14 36.66 -14.57
C SER A 157 31.64 36.70 -14.86
N TRP A 158 32.26 37.84 -14.57
CA TRP A 158 33.72 37.97 -14.51
C TRP A 158 34.14 38.71 -13.25
N VAL A 159 35.42 38.58 -12.92
CA VAL A 159 36.10 39.32 -11.86
C VAL A 159 37.10 40.29 -12.48
N ASP A 160 37.17 41.48 -11.90
CA ASP A 160 38.14 42.52 -12.22
C ASP A 160 39.31 42.45 -11.24
N GLY A 161 40.46 41.96 -11.73
CA GLY A 161 41.70 41.78 -10.95
C GLY A 161 42.28 40.36 -11.06
N GLU A 162 43.39 40.11 -10.38
CA GLU A 162 43.98 38.78 -10.24
C GLU A 162 43.47 38.11 -8.96
N GLU A 163 42.58 37.15 -9.14
CA GLU A 163 41.96 36.40 -8.06
C GLU A 163 42.80 35.19 -7.66
N ILE A 164 42.89 34.97 -6.35
CA ILE A 164 43.49 33.76 -5.79
C ILE A 164 42.64 32.54 -6.21
N GLN A 165 43.25 31.55 -6.86
CA GLN A 165 42.53 30.34 -7.26
C GLN A 165 42.27 29.41 -6.06
N VAL A 166 41.00 28.99 -5.90
CA VAL A 166 40.54 28.11 -4.81
C VAL A 166 40.85 26.63 -5.09
N GLY A 167 40.92 26.23 -6.36
CA GLY A 167 40.97 24.82 -6.79
C GLY A 167 42.35 24.13 -6.72
N GLU A 168 43.44 24.88 -6.59
CA GLU A 168 44.77 24.32 -6.37
C GLU A 168 45.03 24.22 -4.87
N ALA A 169 44.74 23.05 -4.28
CA ALA A 169 45.31 22.76 -2.97
C ALA A 169 46.85 22.66 -3.14
N PRO A 170 47.64 23.34 -2.31
CA PRO A 170 49.10 23.21 -2.36
C PRO A 170 49.50 21.74 -2.17
N LYS A 171 50.48 21.29 -2.96
CA LYS A 171 50.97 19.89 -2.95
C LYS A 171 51.62 19.47 -1.62
N GLU A 172 51.84 20.41 -0.70
CA GLU A 172 52.48 20.17 0.60
C GLU A 172 51.47 20.24 1.76
N PRO A 173 51.63 19.41 2.81
CA PRO A 173 50.79 19.44 4.00
C PRO A 173 50.79 20.85 4.60
N GLN A 174 49.62 21.48 4.61
CA GLN A 174 49.45 22.81 5.14
C GLN A 174 49.42 22.75 6.66
N VAL A 175 50.04 23.73 7.32
CA VAL A 175 49.97 23.93 8.76
C VAL A 175 49.00 25.06 9.07
N GLY A 176 48.15 24.85 10.07
CA GLY A 176 47.22 25.85 10.57
C GLY A 176 47.94 26.96 11.34
N PRO A 177 47.20 28.01 11.77
CA PRO A 177 47.76 29.09 12.59
C PRO A 177 48.37 28.61 13.92
N ASP A 178 48.01 27.40 14.35
CA ASP A 178 48.51 26.72 15.55
C ASP A 178 49.74 25.82 15.28
N GLY A 179 50.26 25.81 14.05
CA GLY A 179 51.42 25.02 13.63
C GLY A 179 51.14 23.53 13.38
N LYS A 180 49.88 23.08 13.45
CA LYS A 180 49.51 21.67 13.22
C LYS A 180 49.09 21.42 11.78
N PRO A 181 49.32 20.21 11.23
CA PRO A 181 48.79 19.85 9.92
C PRO A 181 47.27 20.04 9.87
N ILE A 182 46.78 20.79 8.88
CA ILE A 182 45.35 20.99 8.63
C ILE A 182 44.85 20.10 7.49
N THR A 183 43.58 19.74 7.56
CA THR A 183 42.92 18.90 6.55
C THR A 183 42.72 19.65 5.23
N TYR A 184 42.49 18.92 4.14
CA TYR A 184 42.16 19.50 2.83
C TYR A 184 41.00 20.51 2.90
N HIS A 185 39.95 20.21 3.67
CA HIS A 185 38.79 21.07 3.83
C HIS A 185 39.11 22.34 4.61
N GLN A 186 39.96 22.26 5.64
CA GLN A 186 40.43 23.42 6.39
C GLN A 186 41.29 24.35 5.52
N ALA A 187 42.20 23.78 4.70
CA ALA A 187 43.01 24.54 3.76
C ALA A 187 42.15 25.24 2.69
N ARG A 188 41.15 24.54 2.14
CA ARG A 188 40.17 25.13 1.21
C ARG A 188 39.38 26.26 1.85
N GLY A 189 38.95 26.10 3.11
CA GLY A 189 38.25 27.15 3.88
C GLY A 189 39.09 28.42 4.06
N LEU A 190 40.38 28.29 4.36
CA LEU A 190 41.31 29.42 4.42
C LEU A 190 41.46 30.12 3.06
N ARG A 191 41.53 29.35 1.97
CA ARG A 191 41.62 29.90 0.61
C ARG A 191 40.36 30.69 0.23
N ILE A 192 39.18 30.16 0.55
CA ILE A 192 37.90 30.86 0.37
C ILE A 192 37.89 32.17 1.16
N ARG A 193 38.37 32.14 2.41
CA ARG A 193 38.50 33.34 3.25
C ARG A 193 39.42 34.38 2.59
N GLN A 194 40.59 33.98 2.10
CA GLN A 194 41.52 34.87 1.41
C GLN A 194 40.87 35.55 0.19
N VAL A 195 40.19 34.78 -0.67
CA VAL A 195 39.49 35.31 -1.85
C VAL A 195 38.37 36.28 -1.43
N PHE A 196 37.58 35.91 -0.42
CA PHE A 196 36.52 36.74 0.13
C PHE A 196 37.06 38.09 0.65
N GLU A 197 38.24 38.08 1.27
CA GLU A 197 38.92 39.28 1.77
C GLU A 197 39.53 40.15 0.66
N GLN A 198 39.78 39.62 -0.56
CA GLN A 198 40.29 40.43 -1.66
C GLN A 198 39.29 41.50 -2.12
N ARG A 199 37.98 41.29 -1.89
CA ARG A 199 36.89 42.24 -2.25
C ARG A 199 36.99 42.76 -3.69
N LEU A 200 37.43 41.89 -4.60
CA LEU A 200 37.54 42.20 -6.03
C LEU A 200 36.15 42.47 -6.60
N GLU A 201 36.08 43.42 -7.52
CA GLU A 201 34.84 43.75 -8.21
C GLU A 201 34.44 42.61 -9.15
N ARG A 202 33.17 42.23 -9.11
CA ARG A 202 32.60 41.16 -9.93
C ARG A 202 31.36 41.66 -10.61
N THR A 203 31.25 41.34 -11.89
CA THR A 203 30.14 41.78 -12.74
C THR A 203 29.41 40.57 -13.29
N ILE A 204 28.10 40.52 -13.02
CA ILE A 204 27.13 39.69 -13.72
C ILE A 204 26.80 40.36 -15.05
N PHE A 205 26.82 39.59 -16.13
CA PHE A 205 26.51 40.08 -17.47
C PHE A 205 25.65 39.08 -18.24
N THR A 206 24.98 39.60 -19.27
CA THR A 206 24.23 38.81 -20.24
C THR A 206 24.85 38.93 -21.63
N VAL A 207 24.66 37.91 -22.46
CA VAL A 207 25.01 37.93 -23.88
C VAL A 207 23.77 37.64 -24.71
N ASN A 208 23.41 38.54 -25.62
CA ASN A 208 22.32 38.33 -26.57
C ASN A 208 22.71 37.26 -27.59
N ILE A 209 21.91 36.20 -27.71
CA ILE A 209 22.20 35.04 -28.55
C ILE A 209 22.09 35.36 -30.05
N ALA A 210 21.28 36.34 -30.42
CA ALA A 210 21.09 36.74 -31.81
C ALA A 210 22.19 37.71 -32.28
N THR A 211 22.53 38.70 -31.46
CA THR A 211 23.45 39.79 -31.84
C THR A 211 24.88 39.59 -31.34
N GLY A 212 25.08 38.76 -30.32
CA GLY A 212 26.35 38.63 -29.61
C GLY A 212 26.68 39.78 -28.66
N GLU A 213 25.75 40.73 -28.48
CA GLU A 213 25.91 41.90 -27.61
C GLU A 213 26.07 41.49 -26.14
N LEU A 214 27.07 42.07 -25.48
CA LEU A 214 27.33 41.87 -24.06
C LEU A 214 26.78 43.05 -23.25
N LYS A 215 26.02 42.77 -22.19
CA LYS A 215 25.44 43.78 -21.31
C LYS A 215 25.67 43.46 -19.83
N ASN A 216 26.20 44.41 -19.08
CA ASN A 216 26.33 44.31 -17.62
C ASN A 216 24.93 44.37 -16.97
N VAL A 217 24.72 43.52 -15.97
CA VAL A 217 23.47 43.43 -15.20
C VAL A 217 23.67 43.95 -13.79
N HIS A 218 24.68 43.44 -13.07
CA HIS A 218 24.92 43.80 -11.68
C HIS A 218 26.40 43.69 -11.35
N THR A 219 26.95 44.72 -10.71
CA THR A 219 28.35 44.77 -10.29
C THR A 219 28.42 45.01 -8.79
N ALA A 220 29.20 44.19 -8.08
CA ALA A 220 29.40 44.32 -6.65
C ALA A 220 30.83 43.92 -6.25
N ARG A 221 31.23 44.29 -5.03
CA ARG A 221 32.48 43.83 -4.39
C ARG A 221 32.29 42.59 -3.52
N ASP A 222 31.04 42.14 -3.38
CA ASP A 222 30.72 40.84 -2.85
C ASP A 222 31.07 39.76 -3.87
N TRP A 223 31.37 38.55 -3.41
CA TRP A 223 31.76 37.48 -4.29
C TRP A 223 30.54 36.87 -4.99
N LEU A 224 30.19 37.37 -6.18
CA LEU A 224 29.05 36.88 -6.95
C LEU A 224 29.32 35.51 -7.60
N ASN A 225 28.48 34.51 -7.32
CA ASN A 225 28.57 33.15 -7.83
C ASN A 225 27.18 32.48 -7.98
N HIS A 226 27.14 31.19 -8.36
CA HIS A 226 25.93 30.35 -8.42
C HIS A 226 24.79 30.95 -9.30
N LEU A 227 25.15 31.55 -10.43
CA LEU A 227 24.23 32.26 -11.31
C LEU A 227 23.28 31.30 -12.04
N GLN A 228 21.98 31.60 -12.00
CA GLN A 228 20.93 30.84 -12.68
C GLN A 228 19.89 31.78 -13.27
N PHE A 229 19.38 31.45 -14.45
CA PHE A 229 18.12 32.01 -14.91
C PHE A 229 16.94 31.23 -14.30
N SER A 230 15.84 31.91 -14.02
CA SER A 230 14.57 31.22 -13.79
C SER A 230 14.23 30.35 -15.01
N PRO A 231 13.77 29.11 -14.81
CA PRO A 231 13.39 28.22 -15.90
C PRO A 231 12.13 28.68 -16.65
N THR A 232 11.35 29.61 -16.08
CA THR A 232 10.07 30.06 -16.63
C THR A 232 9.98 31.57 -16.85
N ASP A 233 10.70 32.40 -16.07
CA ASP A 233 10.78 33.85 -16.28
C ASP A 233 12.10 34.22 -16.99
N PRO A 234 12.05 34.67 -18.27
CA PRO A 234 13.26 34.97 -19.04
C PRO A 234 14.04 36.19 -18.52
N ASN A 235 13.46 36.99 -17.63
CA ASN A 235 14.04 38.22 -17.10
C ASN A 235 14.47 38.12 -15.63
N LEU A 236 14.33 36.96 -14.98
CA LEU A 236 14.71 36.77 -13.59
C LEU A 236 16.02 35.97 -13.47
N ILE A 237 16.98 36.53 -12.75
CA ILE A 237 18.26 35.89 -12.43
C ILE A 237 18.31 35.66 -10.92
N MET A 238 18.71 34.45 -10.51
CA MET A 238 19.21 34.17 -9.16
C MET A 238 20.73 34.20 -9.19
N PHE A 239 21.33 34.76 -8.14
CA PHE A 239 22.77 34.72 -7.91
C PHE A 239 23.04 34.60 -6.41
N CYS A 240 24.28 34.29 -6.07
CA CYS A 240 24.68 34.10 -4.68
C CYS A 240 25.93 34.90 -4.30
N HIS A 241 25.97 35.34 -3.03
CA HIS A 241 27.18 35.84 -2.40
C HIS A 241 27.99 34.68 -1.82
N GLU A 242 29.16 34.42 -2.38
CA GLU A 242 30.12 33.40 -1.96
C GLU A 242 31.07 33.95 -0.86
N GLY A 243 31.76 33.04 -0.17
CA GLY A 243 32.66 33.36 0.94
C GLY A 243 32.49 32.37 2.08
N PRO A 244 32.96 32.66 3.30
CA PRO A 244 32.55 31.91 4.49
C PRO A 244 31.03 32.03 4.66
N TRP A 245 30.28 30.94 4.46
CA TRP A 245 28.81 31.00 4.37
C TRP A 245 28.12 31.55 5.62
N HIS A 246 28.77 31.44 6.79
CA HIS A 246 28.28 31.99 8.06
C HIS A 246 28.58 33.48 8.22
N GLU A 247 29.02 34.17 7.16
CA GLU A 247 29.27 35.61 7.13
C GLU A 247 28.51 36.34 6.01
N VAL A 248 27.81 35.61 5.14
CA VAL A 248 27.12 36.18 3.98
C VAL A 248 25.65 35.80 3.95
N ASP A 249 24.78 36.77 3.65
CA ASP A 249 23.41 36.45 3.23
C ASP A 249 23.45 36.08 1.76
N ARG A 250 23.35 34.77 1.50
CA ARG A 250 23.83 34.20 0.25
C ARG A 250 22.88 34.40 -0.92
N ILE A 251 21.57 34.31 -0.74
CA ILE A 251 20.62 34.08 -1.84
C ILE A 251 19.96 35.39 -2.30
N TRP A 252 20.16 35.77 -3.57
CA TRP A 252 19.63 37.00 -4.16
C TRP A 252 19.02 36.79 -5.53
N THR A 253 18.11 37.68 -5.93
CA THR A 253 17.60 37.78 -7.31
C THR A 253 17.80 39.16 -7.89
N VAL A 254 17.92 39.27 -9.22
CA VAL A 254 17.98 40.52 -9.97
C VAL A 254 17.29 40.36 -11.33
N ARG A 255 16.75 41.45 -11.90
CA ARG A 255 16.21 41.43 -13.26
C ARG A 255 17.33 41.58 -14.30
N THR A 256 17.10 41.12 -15.52
CA THR A 256 18.07 41.22 -16.64
C THR A 256 18.46 42.66 -17.01
N ASP A 257 17.67 43.66 -16.61
CA ASP A 257 17.98 45.08 -16.76
C ASP A 257 18.78 45.68 -15.58
N GLY A 258 19.09 44.87 -14.55
CA GLY A 258 19.81 45.27 -13.34
C GLY A 258 18.90 45.79 -12.21
N SER A 259 17.59 45.86 -12.43
CA SER A 259 16.63 46.32 -11.42
C SER A 259 16.25 45.22 -10.41
N GLN A 260 15.61 45.63 -9.31
CA GLN A 260 15.01 44.74 -8.29
C GLN A 260 15.98 43.72 -7.67
N VAL A 261 17.20 44.16 -7.34
CA VAL A 261 18.14 43.37 -6.54
C VAL A 261 17.50 43.07 -5.18
N THR A 262 17.13 41.81 -4.95
CA THR A 262 16.31 41.39 -3.81
C THR A 262 16.98 40.26 -3.05
N ARG A 263 17.14 40.42 -1.73
CA ARG A 263 17.61 39.36 -0.83
C ARG A 263 16.47 38.37 -0.55
N ILE A 264 16.71 37.09 -0.80
CA ILE A 264 15.71 36.03 -0.65
C ILE A 264 15.77 35.40 0.74
N HIS A 265 16.97 35.19 1.28
CA HIS A 265 17.18 34.60 2.60
C HIS A 265 18.07 35.49 3.44
N GLU A 266 17.62 35.78 4.65
CA GLU A 266 18.38 36.50 5.68
C GLU A 266 18.64 35.54 6.82
N ARG A 267 19.89 35.47 7.26
CA ARG A 267 20.25 34.59 8.38
C ARG A 267 19.63 35.09 9.67
N THR A 268 19.11 34.16 10.44
CA THR A 268 18.36 34.43 11.68
C THR A 268 19.13 34.08 12.94
N MET A 269 20.22 33.31 12.81
CA MET A 269 21.06 32.94 13.96
C MET A 269 22.56 32.88 13.64
N HIS A 270 23.36 32.94 14.71
CA HIS A 270 24.80 32.75 14.62
C HIS A 270 25.13 31.35 14.07
N MET A 271 26.14 31.27 13.19
CA MET A 271 26.53 30.05 12.48
C MET A 271 25.45 29.46 11.55
N GLU A 272 24.40 30.20 11.21
CA GLU A 272 23.50 29.78 10.13
C GLU A 272 24.22 29.83 8.77
N ILE A 273 24.09 28.78 7.98
CA ILE A 273 24.61 28.71 6.62
C ILE A 273 23.53 28.23 5.65
N ALA A 274 23.57 28.74 4.42
CA ALA A 274 22.76 28.26 3.32
C ALA A 274 23.65 28.05 2.08
N GLY A 275 23.26 27.13 1.21
CA GLY A 275 24.04 26.80 0.02
C GLY A 275 23.26 25.93 -0.98
N HIS A 276 23.91 25.62 -2.11
CA HIS A 276 23.42 24.71 -3.15
C HIS A 276 22.00 25.06 -3.62
N GLU A 277 21.82 26.32 -4.02
CA GLU A 277 20.52 26.91 -4.36
C GLU A 277 20.02 26.50 -5.74
N PHE A 278 18.72 26.26 -5.93
CA PHE A 278 18.18 25.93 -7.25
C PHE A 278 16.70 26.30 -7.39
N PHE A 279 16.27 26.55 -8.63
CA PHE A 279 14.86 26.74 -8.95
C PHE A 279 14.12 25.40 -9.04
N SER A 280 12.86 25.38 -8.60
CA SER A 280 11.89 24.36 -9.01
C SER A 280 11.65 24.42 -10.52
N ALA A 281 11.21 23.31 -11.12
CA ALA A 281 11.01 23.23 -12.57
C ALA A 281 10.00 24.27 -13.13
N ASP A 282 8.98 24.62 -12.33
CA ASP A 282 8.00 25.68 -12.63
C ASP A 282 8.54 27.11 -12.40
N GLY A 283 9.75 27.24 -11.85
CA GLY A 283 10.42 28.51 -11.56
C GLY A 283 9.79 29.32 -10.41
N LYS A 284 8.82 28.75 -9.69
CA LYS A 284 8.09 29.47 -8.62
C LYS A 284 8.82 29.47 -7.29
N THR A 285 9.65 28.47 -7.01
CA THR A 285 10.30 28.30 -5.71
C THR A 285 11.81 28.23 -5.87
N ILE A 286 12.54 28.97 -5.04
CA ILE A 286 13.99 28.79 -4.85
C ILE A 286 14.17 27.86 -3.66
N TRP A 287 14.77 26.70 -3.90
CA TRP A 287 15.16 25.71 -2.90
C TRP A 287 16.65 25.84 -2.55
N TYR A 288 17.02 25.51 -1.31
CA TYR A 288 18.39 25.61 -0.83
C TYR A 288 18.63 24.70 0.39
N ASP A 289 19.86 24.19 0.54
CA ASP A 289 20.34 23.57 1.78
C ASP A 289 20.47 24.66 2.85
N LEU A 290 19.97 24.39 4.05
CA LEU A 290 19.98 25.31 5.17
C LEU A 290 20.38 24.59 6.45
N GLN A 291 21.30 25.18 7.22
CA GLN A 291 21.74 24.63 8.50
C GLN A 291 21.65 25.67 9.63
N THR A 292 21.00 25.31 10.73
CA THR A 292 20.59 26.24 11.80
C THR A 292 20.91 25.70 13.22
N PRO A 293 22.16 25.72 13.69
CA PRO A 293 23.37 26.24 13.04
C PRO A 293 24.10 25.19 12.19
N ARG A 294 25.15 25.64 11.49
CA ARG A 294 26.09 24.85 10.69
C ARG A 294 26.49 23.57 11.41
N SER A 295 26.36 22.47 10.69
CA SER A 295 26.73 21.13 11.13
C SER A 295 25.94 20.62 12.34
N GLU A 296 24.84 21.26 12.75
CA GLU A 296 24.04 20.83 13.90
C GLU A 296 22.63 20.40 13.51
N VAL A 297 21.91 21.25 12.78
CA VAL A 297 20.52 20.98 12.34
C VAL A 297 20.42 21.23 10.85
N PHE A 298 19.82 20.31 10.10
CA PHE A 298 19.81 20.29 8.64
C PHE A 298 18.40 20.43 8.08
N TRP A 299 18.26 21.21 7.02
CA TRP A 299 17.00 21.48 6.33
C TRP A 299 17.22 21.59 4.82
N VAL A 300 16.19 21.25 4.05
CA VAL A 300 15.99 21.84 2.72
C VAL A 300 14.89 22.88 2.83
N ALA A 301 15.26 24.14 2.55
CA ALA A 301 14.39 25.29 2.67
C ALA A 301 13.94 25.77 1.29
N GLY A 302 12.72 26.27 1.20
CA GLY A 302 12.10 26.80 -0.01
C GLY A 302 11.51 28.18 0.22
N TYR A 303 11.69 29.06 -0.77
CA TYR A 303 11.06 30.37 -0.83
C TYR A 303 10.26 30.51 -2.13
N ASN A 304 8.94 30.58 -2.01
CA ASN A 304 8.06 30.78 -3.16
C ASN A 304 8.05 32.26 -3.57
N LEU A 305 8.50 32.56 -4.78
CA LEU A 305 8.72 33.92 -5.28
C LEU A 305 7.43 34.71 -5.48
N GLU A 306 6.32 34.03 -5.75
CA GLU A 306 5.00 34.63 -5.96
C GLU A 306 4.30 34.90 -4.62
N THR A 307 4.12 33.85 -3.83
CA THR A 307 3.33 33.90 -2.58
C THR A 307 4.12 34.39 -1.37
N LYS A 308 5.46 34.42 -1.47
CA LYS A 308 6.42 34.73 -0.39
C LYS A 308 6.44 33.70 0.75
N GLN A 309 5.75 32.56 0.58
CA GLN A 309 5.71 31.48 1.56
C GLN A 309 7.09 30.83 1.73
N ARG A 310 7.44 30.52 2.98
CA ARG A 310 8.65 29.78 3.35
C ARG A 310 8.30 28.36 3.79
N THR A 311 9.03 27.36 3.30
CA THR A 311 8.83 25.95 3.67
C THR A 311 10.16 25.31 4.03
N TRP A 312 10.29 24.70 5.21
CA TRP A 312 11.54 24.07 5.66
C TRP A 312 11.30 22.59 5.98
N TYR A 313 11.98 21.68 5.27
CA TYR A 313 11.93 20.24 5.53
C TYR A 313 13.16 19.79 6.30
N ASN A 314 12.96 19.31 7.54
CA ASN A 314 14.02 18.74 8.36
C ASN A 314 14.54 17.42 7.80
N LEU A 315 15.84 17.18 7.99
CA LEU A 315 16.50 15.89 7.75
C LEU A 315 17.57 15.62 8.82
N THR A 316 17.95 14.35 8.97
CA THR A 316 19.00 13.96 9.92
C THR A 316 20.40 14.20 9.35
N ARG A 317 21.42 14.21 10.21
CA ARG A 317 22.83 14.39 9.83
C ARG A 317 23.27 13.43 8.72
N ASP A 318 22.96 12.14 8.86
CA ASP A 318 23.36 11.12 7.88
C ASP A 318 22.53 11.17 6.59
N GLN A 319 21.41 11.91 6.59
CA GLN A 319 20.62 12.18 5.38
C GLN A 319 21.09 13.44 4.64
N TRP A 320 21.96 14.26 5.26
CA TRP A 320 22.48 15.45 4.60
C TRP A 320 23.22 15.08 3.33
N SER A 321 22.98 15.87 2.28
CA SER A 321 23.55 15.69 0.95
C SER A 321 24.27 16.96 0.54
N ILE A 322 25.37 16.82 -0.20
CA ILE A 322 26.08 17.99 -0.75
C ILE A 322 25.13 18.74 -1.69
N HIS A 323 24.42 18.02 -2.57
CA HIS A 323 23.44 18.59 -3.49
C HIS A 323 22.06 17.97 -3.29
N PHE A 324 21.05 18.81 -3.53
CA PHE A 324 19.66 18.40 -3.62
C PHE A 324 19.08 18.79 -4.97
N ASN A 325 18.13 18.02 -5.46
CA ASN A 325 17.37 18.32 -6.67
C ASN A 325 15.89 18.04 -6.40
N VAL A 326 14.99 18.76 -7.08
CA VAL A 326 13.54 18.55 -6.98
C VAL A 326 13.02 17.96 -8.29
N SER A 327 12.13 17.00 -8.17
CA SER A 327 11.44 16.37 -9.29
C SER A 327 10.65 17.40 -10.13
N PRO A 328 10.46 17.15 -11.43
CA PRO A 328 9.71 18.03 -12.33
C PRO A 328 8.32 18.47 -11.83
N ASP A 329 7.60 17.61 -11.10
CA ASP A 329 6.28 17.94 -10.55
C ASP A 329 6.32 18.54 -9.12
N GLY A 330 7.51 18.63 -8.52
CA GLY A 330 7.70 19.19 -7.18
C GLY A 330 7.35 18.27 -6.02
N THR A 331 7.00 17.00 -6.26
CA THR A 331 6.49 16.08 -5.23
C THR A 331 7.57 15.28 -4.51
N MET A 332 8.76 15.14 -5.11
CA MET A 332 9.91 14.41 -4.57
C MET A 332 11.20 15.23 -4.68
N PHE A 333 12.15 14.95 -3.79
CA PHE A 333 13.52 15.46 -3.83
C PHE A 333 14.51 14.31 -3.94
N ALA A 334 15.70 14.57 -4.47
CA ALA A 334 16.83 13.65 -4.44
C ALA A 334 18.02 14.33 -3.78
N GLY A 335 18.87 13.56 -3.11
CA GLY A 335 20.15 14.03 -2.57
C GLY A 335 21.28 13.05 -2.85
N ASP A 336 22.51 13.55 -2.93
CA ASP A 336 23.70 12.76 -3.25
C ASP A 336 24.55 12.31 -2.06
N GLY A 337 24.09 12.56 -0.83
CA GLY A 337 24.76 12.17 0.41
C GLY A 337 26.09 12.89 0.63
N GLY A 338 26.87 12.40 1.59
CA GLY A 338 28.18 12.92 1.93
C GLY A 338 28.97 11.96 2.83
N ASP A 339 30.30 12.00 2.77
CA ASP A 339 31.15 11.27 3.72
C ASP A 339 31.49 12.08 4.98
N GLU A 340 32.15 11.45 5.93
CA GLU A 340 32.52 12.03 7.23
C GLU A 340 33.45 13.25 7.12
N ALA A 341 34.08 13.47 5.96
CA ALA A 341 34.92 14.63 5.70
C ALA A 341 34.12 15.86 5.25
N GLN A 342 32.83 15.71 4.91
CA GLN A 342 31.96 16.82 4.52
C GLN A 342 31.39 17.57 5.72
N VAL A 343 30.72 18.70 5.46
CA VAL A 343 30.24 19.62 6.50
C VAL A 343 29.32 18.97 7.53
N ALA A 344 28.57 17.93 7.16
CA ALA A 344 27.70 17.23 8.09
C ALA A 344 28.44 16.24 8.99
N GLU A 345 29.69 15.88 8.69
CA GLU A 345 30.46 14.84 9.38
C GLU A 345 29.64 13.53 9.52
N ALA A 346 28.91 13.20 8.45
CA ALA A 346 27.98 12.07 8.40
C ALA A 346 28.75 10.74 8.46
N LYS A 347 28.37 9.88 9.42
CA LYS A 347 29.02 8.57 9.62
C LYS A 347 28.39 7.50 8.73
N ASP A 348 27.12 7.67 8.38
CA ASP A 348 26.37 6.81 7.44
C ASP A 348 25.74 7.65 6.31
N GLY A 349 26.46 8.65 5.81
CA GLY A 349 25.94 9.58 4.80
C GLY A 349 26.17 9.20 3.34
N LYS A 350 26.90 8.11 3.07
CA LYS A 350 27.35 7.76 1.72
C LYS A 350 26.27 7.02 0.93
N TRP A 351 25.23 7.74 0.52
CA TRP A 351 24.09 7.22 -0.22
C TRP A 351 23.57 8.20 -1.27
N ILE A 352 23.01 7.69 -2.36
CA ILE A 352 22.03 8.46 -3.15
C ILE A 352 20.69 8.32 -2.45
N TYR A 353 20.02 9.42 -2.16
CA TYR A 353 18.74 9.48 -1.45
C TYR A 353 17.60 9.94 -2.35
N LEU A 354 16.41 9.40 -2.10
CA LEU A 354 15.13 9.95 -2.48
C LEU A 354 14.44 10.46 -1.21
N PHE A 355 13.86 11.65 -1.28
CA PHE A 355 13.16 12.27 -0.17
C PHE A 355 11.72 12.60 -0.58
N ARG A 356 10.77 12.22 0.28
CA ARG A 356 9.36 12.60 0.14
C ARG A 356 9.02 13.65 1.21
N PRO A 357 8.69 14.90 0.83
CA PRO A 357 8.38 15.95 1.78
C PRO A 357 7.06 15.67 2.51
N LYS A 358 7.06 15.87 3.83
CA LYS A 358 5.87 15.84 4.68
C LYS A 358 5.78 17.14 5.47
N LEU A 359 4.75 17.94 5.21
CA LEU A 359 4.47 19.15 5.97
C LEU A 359 3.94 18.78 7.36
N ALA A 360 4.28 19.58 8.38
CA ALA A 360 3.70 19.42 9.70
C ALA A 360 2.21 19.74 9.67
N GLU A 361 1.40 18.92 10.35
CA GLU A 361 -0.03 19.15 10.45
C GLU A 361 -0.35 20.45 11.20
N ASN A 362 -1.27 21.25 10.65
CA ASN A 362 -1.84 22.36 11.39
C ASN A 362 -2.79 21.82 12.47
N ARG A 363 -2.32 21.76 13.72
CA ARG A 363 -3.11 21.33 14.88
C ARG A 363 -3.95 22.44 15.50
N ALA A 364 -3.94 23.66 14.94
CA ALA A 364 -4.80 24.74 15.39
C ALA A 364 -6.23 24.56 14.87
N THR A 365 -7.22 24.98 15.66
CA THR A 365 -8.65 24.94 15.31
C THR A 365 -9.08 26.07 14.35
N GLY A 366 -8.13 26.81 13.78
CA GLY A 366 -8.37 27.93 12.85
C GLY A 366 -7.16 28.22 11.93
N PRO A 367 -7.31 29.12 10.95
CA PRO A 367 -6.25 29.43 9.99
C PRO A 367 -5.09 30.19 10.66
N VAL A 368 -3.85 29.77 10.39
CA VAL A 368 -2.64 30.49 10.80
C VAL A 368 -2.36 31.59 9.76
N SER A 369 -2.58 32.86 10.14
CA SER A 369 -2.80 33.96 9.19
C SER A 369 -1.56 34.76 8.75
N LYS A 370 -0.32 34.34 9.05
CA LYS A 370 0.88 35.10 8.66
C LYS A 370 1.58 34.47 7.44
N GLN A 371 1.51 35.17 6.31
CA GLN A 371 2.00 34.76 4.99
C GLN A 371 3.53 34.49 4.91
N ASN A 372 4.32 35.08 5.81
CA ASN A 372 5.79 34.98 5.79
C ASN A 372 6.37 34.02 6.86
N LEU A 373 5.54 33.28 7.59
CA LEU A 373 6.04 32.29 8.55
C LEU A 373 6.60 31.06 7.84
N ILE A 374 7.52 30.38 8.52
CA ILE A 374 8.08 29.11 8.07
C ILE A 374 7.04 28.01 8.27
N HIS A 375 6.63 27.38 7.18
CA HIS A 375 5.86 26.16 7.20
C HIS A 375 6.84 24.97 7.33
N ALA A 376 7.01 24.49 8.55
CA ALA A 376 7.95 23.41 8.82
C ALA A 376 7.37 22.04 8.42
N GLY A 377 8.27 21.13 8.05
CA GLY A 377 7.99 19.74 7.75
C GLY A 377 9.26 18.90 7.94
N HIS A 378 9.24 17.66 7.46
CA HIS A 378 10.41 16.78 7.41
C HIS A 378 10.43 15.97 6.12
N PHE A 379 11.57 15.38 5.79
CA PHE A 379 11.66 14.40 4.72
C PHE A 379 11.51 12.97 5.26
N GLU A 380 10.72 12.17 4.55
CA GLU A 380 10.84 10.72 4.58
C GLU A 380 11.90 10.30 3.57
N ALA A 381 13.05 9.83 4.07
CA ALA A 381 14.20 9.46 3.26
C ALA A 381 14.20 7.98 2.87
N GLU A 382 14.53 7.69 1.62
CA GLU A 382 14.75 6.36 1.06
C GLU A 382 16.15 6.31 0.43
N LYS A 383 16.95 5.29 0.76
CA LYS A 383 18.28 5.07 0.19
C LYS A 383 18.11 4.38 -1.17
N LEU A 384 18.63 4.98 -2.24
CA LEU A 384 18.58 4.46 -3.61
C LEU A 384 19.85 3.70 -4.01
N VAL A 385 21.04 4.19 -3.66
CA VAL A 385 22.32 3.52 -4.04
C VAL A 385 23.32 3.61 -2.90
N SER A 386 24.00 2.51 -2.59
CA SER A 386 25.15 2.49 -1.69
C SER A 386 26.34 3.17 -2.35
N MET A 387 26.78 4.29 -1.76
CA MET A 387 27.94 5.06 -2.22
C MET A 387 29.17 4.78 -1.34
N LYS A 388 29.20 3.62 -0.65
CA LYS A 388 30.29 3.27 0.28
C LYS A 388 31.68 3.33 -0.36
N SER A 389 31.79 2.84 -1.60
CA SER A 389 33.02 2.83 -2.40
C SER A 389 33.28 4.13 -3.15
N HIS A 390 32.36 5.09 -3.12
CA HIS A 390 32.54 6.40 -3.76
C HIS A 390 33.50 7.28 -2.95
N HIS A 391 34.34 8.06 -3.64
CA HIS A 391 35.19 9.07 -3.01
C HIS A 391 34.63 10.47 -3.27
N TYR A 392 34.08 11.11 -2.24
CA TYR A 392 33.40 12.41 -2.29
C TYR A 392 34.32 13.62 -2.55
N ARG A 393 35.59 13.39 -2.92
CA ARG A 393 36.35 14.41 -3.67
C ARG A 393 35.73 14.70 -5.03
N LEU A 394 35.01 13.72 -5.58
CA LEU A 394 34.13 13.88 -6.73
C LEU A 394 32.70 14.02 -6.21
N GLU A 395 32.01 15.11 -6.51
CA GLU A 395 30.61 15.29 -6.09
C GLU A 395 29.64 14.62 -7.08
N PRO A 396 28.63 13.84 -6.62
CA PRO A 396 27.77 13.08 -7.53
C PRO A 396 26.78 13.87 -8.38
N ASN A 397 26.30 15.04 -7.92
CA ASN A 397 25.46 15.95 -8.70
C ASN A 397 24.17 15.29 -9.24
N VAL A 398 23.26 14.93 -8.33
CA VAL A 398 22.00 14.24 -8.67
C VAL A 398 21.02 15.11 -9.46
N THR A 399 20.35 14.52 -10.45
CA THR A 399 19.23 15.15 -11.18
C THR A 399 18.15 14.12 -11.51
N PHE A 400 16.89 14.52 -11.49
CA PHE A 400 15.80 13.66 -12.00
C PHE A 400 15.78 13.64 -13.53
N THR A 401 15.48 12.48 -14.11
CA THR A 401 15.07 12.43 -15.52
C THR A 401 13.70 13.11 -15.69
N PRO A 402 13.40 13.69 -16.88
CA PRO A 402 12.13 14.37 -17.11
C PRO A 402 10.88 13.50 -16.94
N ASP A 403 11.00 12.18 -17.14
CA ASP A 403 9.93 11.20 -16.92
C ASP A 403 9.78 10.76 -15.45
N GLN A 404 10.65 11.29 -14.57
CA GLN A 404 10.68 11.04 -13.13
C GLN A 404 10.88 9.57 -12.74
N LYS A 405 11.45 8.75 -13.63
CA LYS A 405 11.72 7.33 -13.32
C LYS A 405 13.09 7.10 -12.74
N TRP A 406 14.06 7.97 -13.04
CA TRP A 406 15.45 7.78 -12.69
C TRP A 406 16.06 9.01 -12.02
N VAL A 407 17.02 8.78 -11.14
CA VAL A 407 17.95 9.79 -10.64
C VAL A 407 19.31 9.55 -11.27
N VAL A 408 19.79 10.51 -12.06
CA VAL A 408 21.10 10.50 -12.72
C VAL A 408 22.14 11.12 -11.81
N PHE A 409 23.31 10.47 -11.68
CA PHE A 409 24.44 10.95 -10.89
C PHE A 409 25.78 10.52 -11.51
N ARG A 410 26.88 11.18 -11.14
CA ARG A 410 28.24 10.73 -11.49
C ARG A 410 28.90 10.04 -10.30
N SER A 411 29.75 9.05 -10.54
CA SER A 411 30.46 8.36 -9.45
C SER A 411 31.77 7.75 -9.93
N ASN A 412 32.74 7.68 -9.00
CA ASN A 412 34.02 6.99 -9.10
C ASN A 412 34.05 5.69 -8.25
N MET A 413 32.87 5.17 -7.85
CA MET A 413 32.76 3.99 -6.98
C MET A 413 33.34 2.68 -7.56
N HIS A 414 33.67 2.68 -8.85
CA HIS A 414 34.31 1.57 -9.57
C HIS A 414 35.66 1.98 -10.19
N GLY A 415 36.35 2.97 -9.63
CA GLY A 415 37.62 3.49 -10.15
C GLY A 415 37.42 4.79 -10.95
N PRO A 416 37.43 4.77 -12.30
CA PRO A 416 37.21 5.98 -13.09
C PRO A 416 35.81 6.60 -12.91
N THR A 417 35.69 7.89 -13.18
CA THR A 417 34.40 8.59 -13.16
C THR A 417 33.49 8.09 -14.29
N HIS A 418 32.28 7.69 -13.95
CA HIS A 418 31.22 7.36 -14.90
C HIS A 418 29.91 8.06 -14.51
N VAL A 419 28.99 8.13 -15.47
CA VAL A 419 27.61 8.59 -15.24
C VAL A 419 26.72 7.37 -15.07
N TYR A 420 25.91 7.39 -14.02
CA TYR A 420 24.97 6.35 -13.64
C TYR A 420 23.56 6.94 -13.55
N ALA A 421 22.57 6.07 -13.59
CA ALA A 421 21.20 6.38 -13.22
C ALA A 421 20.66 5.26 -12.33
N VAL A 422 19.99 5.62 -11.25
CA VAL A 422 19.26 4.69 -10.40
C VAL A 422 17.77 4.83 -10.63
N GLU A 423 17.09 3.71 -10.79
CA GLU A 423 15.64 3.66 -10.92
C GLU A 423 15.01 3.98 -9.57
N ILE A 424 14.06 4.90 -9.55
CA ILE A 424 13.33 5.26 -8.33
C ILE A 424 12.50 4.07 -7.84
N ALA A 425 11.98 3.25 -8.76
CA ALA A 425 11.39 1.98 -8.39
C ALA A 425 12.47 0.98 -7.96
N LYS A 426 12.15 0.15 -6.96
CA LYS A 426 13.00 -0.99 -6.63
C LYS A 426 12.97 -2.01 -7.74
N ALA A 427 14.11 -2.63 -7.97
CA ALA A 427 14.23 -3.74 -8.88
C ALA A 427 13.55 -4.98 -8.30
N ASP A 428 12.77 -5.64 -9.14
CA ASP A 428 12.30 -6.98 -8.84
C ASP A 428 13.51 -7.93 -8.78
N SER A 429 13.66 -8.67 -7.67
CA SER A 429 14.82 -9.52 -7.35
C SER A 429 14.94 -10.78 -8.22
N THR A 430 14.50 -10.74 -9.49
CA THR A 430 14.26 -11.93 -10.32
C THR A 430 14.99 -11.97 -11.67
N ALA A 431 15.94 -11.08 -11.99
CA ALA A 431 16.52 -11.05 -13.36
C ALA A 431 18.05 -11.21 -13.45
N THR A 432 18.50 -12.29 -14.11
CA THR A 432 19.75 -12.34 -14.89
C THR A 432 19.40 -12.70 -16.35
N THR A 433 19.68 -11.76 -17.25
CA THR A 433 19.89 -11.82 -18.72
C THR A 433 18.94 -12.58 -19.69
N SER A 434 18.20 -11.74 -20.44
CA SER A 434 17.89 -11.74 -21.89
C SER A 434 17.08 -12.87 -22.54
N SER A 435 15.77 -12.66 -22.66
CA SER A 435 15.05 -12.31 -23.92
C SER A 435 13.54 -12.30 -23.62
N ASN A 436 12.79 -11.49 -24.38
CA ASN A 436 11.34 -11.25 -24.34
C ASN A 436 10.86 -10.09 -23.47
N ASP A 437 10.21 -9.18 -24.19
CA ASP A 437 9.36 -8.05 -23.80
C ASP A 437 8.09 -8.50 -23.02
N GLU A 438 8.21 -9.51 -22.13
CA GLU A 438 7.08 -10.22 -21.48
C GLU A 438 7.13 -10.27 -19.92
N SER A 439 8.11 -9.62 -19.26
CA SER A 439 8.40 -9.91 -17.85
C SER A 439 7.49 -9.23 -16.82
N ARG A 440 6.72 -8.21 -17.19
CA ARG A 440 5.73 -7.59 -16.28
C ARG A 440 4.33 -8.12 -16.61
N ILE A 441 3.58 -8.53 -15.59
CA ILE A 441 2.18 -8.91 -15.73
C ILE A 441 1.42 -7.71 -16.30
N ASP A 442 0.80 -7.89 -17.47
CA ASP A 442 -0.19 -6.91 -17.95
C ASP A 442 -1.43 -7.00 -17.06
N ARG A 443 -1.40 -6.24 -15.97
CA ARG A 443 -2.42 -6.24 -14.94
C ARG A 443 -3.78 -5.78 -15.48
N ARG A 444 -3.78 -4.93 -16.50
CA ARG A 444 -5.02 -4.51 -17.16
C ARG A 444 -5.60 -5.67 -17.96
N ALA A 445 -4.80 -6.34 -18.79
CA ALA A 445 -5.27 -7.50 -19.54
C ALA A 445 -5.72 -8.65 -18.61
N LEU A 446 -4.96 -8.93 -17.55
CA LEU A 446 -5.30 -9.94 -16.53
C LEU A 446 -6.61 -9.63 -15.83
N THR A 447 -6.81 -8.41 -15.36
CA THR A 447 -8.07 -8.05 -14.68
C THR A 447 -9.24 -8.06 -15.65
N GLN A 448 -9.09 -7.48 -16.84
CA GLN A 448 -10.19 -7.33 -17.79
C GLN A 448 -10.63 -8.66 -18.43
N ARG A 449 -9.75 -9.65 -18.59
CA ARG A 449 -10.16 -11.00 -19.07
C ARG A 449 -11.06 -11.74 -18.07
N HIS A 450 -11.07 -11.31 -16.81
CA HIS A 450 -11.91 -11.85 -15.73
C HIS A 450 -13.08 -10.95 -15.34
N ASN A 451 -13.37 -9.88 -16.10
CA ASN A 451 -14.55 -9.05 -15.90
C ASN A 451 -15.82 -9.91 -15.93
N PRO A 452 -16.57 -10.05 -14.81
CA PRO A 452 -17.72 -10.92 -14.78
C PRO A 452 -18.84 -10.32 -15.64
N THR A 453 -19.44 -11.17 -16.47
CA THR A 453 -20.54 -10.81 -17.38
C THR A 453 -21.73 -11.75 -17.17
N LEU A 454 -22.91 -11.17 -17.02
CA LEU A 454 -24.20 -11.86 -16.91
C LEU A 454 -25.08 -11.51 -18.12
N THR A 455 -25.65 -12.51 -18.78
CA THR A 455 -26.63 -12.33 -19.88
C THR A 455 -28.05 -12.77 -19.50
N LYS A 456 -28.22 -13.19 -18.25
CA LYS A 456 -29.47 -13.57 -17.60
C LYS A 456 -29.27 -13.44 -16.10
N VAL A 457 -30.37 -13.35 -15.34
CA VAL A 457 -30.30 -13.36 -13.88
C VAL A 457 -29.63 -14.66 -13.41
N ASP A 458 -28.71 -14.51 -12.46
CA ASP A 458 -28.19 -15.58 -11.63
C ASP A 458 -28.69 -15.31 -10.20
N PRO A 459 -29.71 -16.06 -9.71
CA PRO A 459 -30.38 -15.75 -8.44
C PRO A 459 -29.47 -15.80 -7.20
N SER A 460 -28.32 -16.46 -7.31
CA SER A 460 -27.35 -16.65 -6.22
C SER A 460 -26.10 -15.78 -6.36
N ALA A 461 -25.85 -15.18 -7.52
CA ALA A 461 -24.59 -14.47 -7.81
C ALA A 461 -24.81 -13.09 -8.47
N PRO A 462 -25.47 -12.14 -7.78
CA PRO A 462 -25.50 -10.75 -8.23
C PRO A 462 -24.10 -10.13 -8.24
N LEU A 463 -23.96 -8.98 -8.89
CA LEU A 463 -22.71 -8.21 -8.90
C LEU A 463 -22.79 -7.05 -7.89
N MET A 464 -21.64 -6.68 -7.33
CA MET A 464 -21.52 -5.60 -6.35
C MET A 464 -20.50 -4.56 -6.82
N VAL A 465 -20.67 -3.33 -6.33
CA VAL A 465 -19.68 -2.25 -6.37
C VAL A 465 -19.53 -1.67 -4.96
N GLY A 466 -18.35 -1.16 -4.61
CA GLY A 466 -18.06 -0.67 -3.26
C GLY A 466 -16.67 -0.07 -3.12
N ASN A 467 -16.34 0.42 -1.92
CA ASN A 467 -15.06 1.06 -1.61
C ASN A 467 -14.40 0.55 -0.29
N GLY A 468 -14.94 -0.54 0.29
CA GLY A 468 -14.53 -1.09 1.58
C GLY A 468 -15.31 -0.53 2.79
N ASN A 469 -15.88 0.68 2.65
CA ASN A 469 -16.72 1.31 3.65
C ASN A 469 -18.22 1.23 3.34
N ILE A 470 -18.61 1.33 2.08
CA ILE A 470 -19.96 1.05 1.57
C ILE A 470 -19.89 0.03 0.44
N ALA A 471 -20.91 -0.82 0.35
CA ALA A 471 -21.15 -1.66 -0.81
C ALA A 471 -22.61 -1.58 -1.27
N PHE A 472 -22.79 -1.72 -2.57
CA PHE A 472 -24.07 -1.71 -3.27
C PHE A 472 -24.17 -2.99 -4.10
N THR A 473 -25.17 -3.81 -3.79
CA THR A 473 -25.48 -5.03 -4.56
C THR A 473 -26.54 -4.71 -5.61
N ALA A 474 -26.24 -5.03 -6.87
CA ALA A 474 -27.10 -4.75 -8.01
C ALA A 474 -27.73 -6.01 -8.59
N ASP A 475 -28.99 -5.91 -8.99
CA ASP A 475 -29.63 -6.82 -9.93
C ASP A 475 -29.08 -6.63 -11.35
N ILE A 476 -29.58 -7.43 -12.30
CA ILE A 476 -29.18 -7.42 -13.71
C ILE A 476 -29.44 -6.07 -14.43
N THR A 477 -30.26 -5.18 -13.87
CA THR A 477 -30.50 -3.83 -14.40
C THR A 477 -29.40 -2.84 -14.01
N GLY A 478 -28.51 -3.21 -13.08
CA GLY A 478 -27.46 -2.35 -12.53
C GLY A 478 -27.90 -1.57 -11.30
N LEU A 479 -29.14 -1.76 -10.85
CA LEU A 479 -29.75 -1.13 -9.66
C LEU A 479 -30.38 -2.22 -8.77
N GLN A 480 -31.35 -1.89 -7.93
CA GLN A 480 -32.06 -2.82 -7.05
C GLN A 480 -33.56 -2.83 -7.41
N THR A 481 -33.87 -3.09 -8.68
CA THR A 481 -35.19 -2.93 -9.28
C THR A 481 -36.06 -4.18 -9.11
N PHE A 482 -35.52 -5.38 -9.39
CA PHE A 482 -36.23 -6.65 -9.44
C PHE A 482 -35.73 -7.67 -8.41
N GLN A 483 -35.89 -7.33 -7.12
CA GLN A 483 -35.50 -8.18 -5.99
C GLN A 483 -36.06 -9.61 -6.09
N ASP A 484 -37.30 -9.78 -6.53
CA ASP A 484 -38.00 -11.06 -6.53
C ASP A 484 -37.42 -12.09 -7.52
N GLN A 485 -36.46 -11.68 -8.38
CA GLN A 485 -35.75 -12.58 -9.27
C GLN A 485 -34.53 -13.25 -8.61
N TYR A 486 -34.20 -12.84 -7.38
CA TYR A 486 -33.06 -13.35 -6.62
C TYR A 486 -33.52 -14.22 -5.46
N SER A 487 -32.60 -15.07 -4.98
CA SER A 487 -32.82 -15.91 -3.81
C SER A 487 -33.21 -15.05 -2.59
N ALA A 488 -34.05 -15.57 -1.71
CA ALA A 488 -34.38 -14.90 -0.44
C ALA A 488 -33.16 -14.70 0.47
N LEU A 489 -32.04 -15.37 0.16
CA LEU A 489 -30.74 -15.19 0.80
C LEU A 489 -29.89 -14.06 0.17
N VAL A 490 -30.42 -13.37 -0.86
CA VAL A 490 -29.77 -12.27 -1.59
C VAL A 490 -30.65 -11.02 -1.49
N PRO A 491 -30.61 -10.24 -0.40
CA PRO A 491 -31.52 -9.11 -0.17
C PRO A 491 -31.27 -7.85 -1.02
N LEU A 492 -30.26 -7.86 -1.90
CA LEU A 492 -29.78 -6.72 -2.69
C LEU A 492 -29.68 -5.42 -1.85
N MET A 493 -28.75 -5.39 -0.91
CA MET A 493 -28.60 -4.27 0.03
C MET A 493 -27.62 -3.19 -0.44
N THR A 494 -27.86 -1.99 0.09
CA THR A 494 -26.82 -0.95 0.28
C THR A 494 -26.44 -0.94 1.75
N GLN A 495 -25.18 -1.26 2.08
CA GLN A 495 -24.72 -1.41 3.46
C GLN A 495 -23.37 -0.72 3.66
N ALA A 496 -23.17 -0.08 4.82
CA ALA A 496 -21.93 0.60 5.16
C ALA A 496 -21.38 0.15 6.52
N GLN A 497 -20.08 0.38 6.75
CA GLN A 497 -19.37 0.01 7.98
C GLN A 497 -19.93 0.71 9.22
N TRP A 498 -20.40 1.95 9.09
CA TRP A 498 -20.98 2.72 10.20
C TRP A 498 -22.50 2.49 10.38
N ALA A 499 -23.15 1.71 9.50
CA ALA A 499 -24.60 1.52 9.50
C ALA A 499 -25.05 0.50 10.58
N TRP A 500 -25.03 0.94 11.83
CA TRP A 500 -25.48 0.17 13.00
C TRP A 500 -26.73 0.76 13.63
N HIS A 501 -27.61 -0.12 14.09
CA HIS A 501 -28.87 0.20 14.75
C HIS A 501 -29.06 -0.69 15.98
N SER A 502 -29.74 -0.18 17.00
CA SER A 502 -30.22 -0.97 18.14
C SER A 502 -31.71 -0.73 18.32
N PHE A 503 -32.47 -1.81 18.52
CA PHE A 503 -33.85 -1.71 18.98
C PHE A 503 -33.90 -1.06 20.37
N PRO A 504 -34.99 -0.32 20.68
CA PRO A 504 -35.18 0.26 22.01
C PRO A 504 -34.97 -0.75 23.13
N ASN A 505 -34.34 -0.31 24.22
CA ASN A 505 -34.06 -1.13 25.39
C ASN A 505 -34.82 -0.62 26.63
N PRO A 506 -36.18 -0.65 26.65
CA PRO A 506 -36.96 -0.07 27.74
C PRO A 506 -36.78 -0.82 29.07
N GLN A 507 -36.34 -2.09 29.03
CA GLN A 507 -36.01 -2.89 30.22
C GLN A 507 -34.60 -2.62 30.76
N GLY A 508 -33.76 -1.87 30.03
CA GLY A 508 -32.41 -1.51 30.47
C GLY A 508 -31.44 -2.70 30.55
N PHE A 509 -31.57 -3.69 29.66
CA PHE A 509 -30.68 -4.85 29.62
C PHE A 509 -29.22 -4.45 29.45
N THR A 510 -28.35 -5.10 30.22
CA THR A 510 -26.90 -4.93 30.25
C THR A 510 -26.21 -6.26 29.93
N GLU A 511 -24.89 -6.24 29.67
CA GLU A 511 -24.14 -7.48 29.40
C GLU A 511 -24.27 -8.51 30.54
N ALA A 512 -24.36 -8.03 31.78
CA ALA A 512 -24.51 -8.88 32.97
C ALA A 512 -25.77 -9.74 32.94
N ASP A 513 -26.85 -9.27 32.30
CA ASP A 513 -28.11 -10.02 32.17
C ASP A 513 -28.00 -11.21 31.21
N GLY A 514 -26.92 -11.27 30.41
CA GLY A 514 -26.58 -12.38 29.53
C GLY A 514 -25.60 -13.38 30.15
N PHE A 515 -25.16 -13.19 31.40
CA PHE A 515 -24.14 -14.02 32.02
C PHE A 515 -24.70 -15.23 32.79
N THR A 516 -24.02 -16.36 32.63
CA THR A 516 -24.17 -17.57 33.43
C THR A 516 -22.88 -17.82 34.21
N GLN A 517 -23.01 -18.19 35.49
CA GLN A 517 -21.86 -18.53 36.33
C GLN A 517 -21.38 -19.96 36.05
N ILE A 518 -20.16 -20.10 35.56
CA ILE A 518 -19.53 -21.40 35.22
C ILE A 518 -18.45 -21.73 36.22
N ASP A 519 -18.49 -22.94 36.75
CA ASP A 519 -17.41 -23.46 37.58
C ASP A 519 -16.20 -23.82 36.71
N VAL A 520 -15.07 -23.18 37.00
CA VAL A 520 -13.77 -23.47 36.40
C VAL A 520 -12.82 -23.78 37.54
N ARG A 521 -12.56 -25.07 37.75
CA ARG A 521 -11.60 -25.58 38.75
C ARG A 521 -11.92 -25.08 40.18
N GLY A 522 -13.19 -25.11 40.58
CA GLY A 522 -13.63 -24.77 41.94
C GLY A 522 -13.87 -23.27 42.19
N LYS A 523 -13.80 -22.44 41.15
CA LYS A 523 -14.18 -21.03 41.18
C LYS A 523 -15.25 -20.75 40.13
N LYS A 524 -16.21 -19.89 40.44
CA LYS A 524 -17.27 -19.49 39.51
C LYS A 524 -16.92 -18.19 38.80
N TYR A 525 -17.07 -18.19 37.48
CA TYR A 525 -16.84 -17.01 36.64
C TYR A 525 -18.05 -16.73 35.73
N PRO A 526 -18.36 -15.46 35.44
CA PRO A 526 -19.42 -15.11 34.51
C PRO A 526 -19.00 -15.37 33.06
N TYR A 527 -19.81 -16.09 32.30
CA TYR A 527 -19.67 -16.23 30.84
C TYR A 527 -20.97 -15.83 30.16
N ALA A 528 -20.91 -15.18 28.99
CA ALA A 528 -22.07 -14.87 28.15
C ALA A 528 -22.64 -16.14 27.49
N TYR A 529 -23.07 -17.10 28.30
CA TYR A 529 -23.37 -18.47 27.91
C TYR A 529 -24.80 -18.86 28.26
N TYR A 530 -25.42 -19.64 27.38
CA TYR A 530 -26.62 -20.42 27.66
C TYR A 530 -26.44 -21.84 27.11
N SER A 531 -27.04 -22.82 27.77
CA SER A 531 -26.85 -24.25 27.43
C SER A 531 -27.81 -24.77 26.38
N ASP A 532 -28.97 -24.14 26.20
CA ASP A 532 -30.03 -24.57 25.29
C ASP A 532 -30.40 -23.44 24.32
N TRP A 533 -30.57 -23.76 23.03
CA TRP A 533 -30.99 -22.78 22.02
C TRP A 533 -32.33 -22.13 22.32
N GLN A 534 -33.22 -22.78 23.08
CA GLN A 534 -34.48 -22.18 23.54
C GLN A 534 -34.24 -20.92 24.38
N ASP A 535 -33.13 -20.86 25.13
CA ASP A 535 -32.77 -19.71 25.95
C ASP A 535 -32.37 -18.48 25.12
N ALA A 536 -32.01 -18.66 23.84
CA ALA A 536 -31.73 -17.55 22.95
C ALA A 536 -32.93 -16.59 22.79
N SER A 537 -34.15 -17.06 23.07
CA SER A 537 -35.39 -16.29 23.02
C SER A 537 -35.69 -15.51 24.30
N LYS A 538 -34.95 -15.73 25.40
CA LYS A 538 -35.12 -14.96 26.65
C LYS A 538 -34.89 -13.47 26.35
N PRO A 539 -35.74 -12.54 26.85
CA PRO A 539 -35.70 -11.14 26.43
C PRO A 539 -34.32 -10.47 26.48
N ALA A 540 -33.59 -10.63 27.58
CA ALA A 540 -32.24 -10.08 27.73
C ALA A 540 -31.25 -10.71 26.72
N ILE A 541 -31.28 -12.03 26.58
CA ILE A 541 -30.39 -12.77 25.67
C ILE A 541 -30.67 -12.41 24.21
N ALA A 542 -31.94 -12.40 23.80
CA ALA A 542 -32.36 -12.02 22.47
C ALA A 542 -31.90 -10.60 22.14
N TRP A 543 -32.19 -9.63 23.02
CA TRP A 543 -31.78 -8.24 22.82
C TRP A 543 -30.26 -8.08 22.73
N LEU A 544 -29.50 -8.72 23.64
CA LEU A 544 -28.03 -8.65 23.65
C LEU A 544 -27.39 -9.28 22.40
N ARG A 545 -28.02 -10.33 21.84
CA ARG A 545 -27.58 -10.98 20.61
C ARG A 545 -27.91 -10.14 19.38
N GLU A 546 -29.09 -9.54 19.34
CA GLU A 546 -29.60 -8.75 18.21
C GLU A 546 -28.99 -7.35 18.15
N ASN A 547 -28.56 -6.76 19.27
CA ASN A 547 -28.18 -5.35 19.30
C ASN A 547 -26.69 -5.14 19.61
N PRO A 548 -26.03 -4.11 19.03
CA PRO A 548 -26.46 -3.47 17.79
C PRO A 548 -26.34 -4.45 16.61
N HIS A 549 -27.07 -4.20 15.54
CA HIS A 549 -27.01 -4.94 14.29
C HIS A 549 -26.82 -3.99 13.12
N ARG A 550 -26.40 -4.53 11.98
CA ARG A 550 -26.35 -3.74 10.75
C ARG A 550 -27.72 -3.63 10.10
N PHE A 551 -27.97 -2.50 9.45
CA PHE A 551 -29.20 -2.24 8.69
C PHE A 551 -28.90 -1.81 7.24
N SER A 552 -29.91 -1.85 6.37
CA SER A 552 -29.78 -1.39 4.98
C SER A 552 -30.09 0.10 4.85
N LEU A 553 -29.20 0.86 4.21
CA LEU A 553 -29.28 2.32 4.16
C LEU A 553 -30.41 2.86 3.27
N GLY A 554 -30.61 2.25 2.10
CA GLY A 554 -31.55 2.71 1.09
C GLY A 554 -31.45 1.90 -0.20
N ARG A 555 -32.50 1.99 -1.02
CA ARG A 555 -32.63 1.31 -2.30
C ARG A 555 -32.65 2.31 -3.45
N LEU A 556 -31.83 2.08 -4.46
CA LEU A 556 -31.93 2.77 -5.75
C LEU A 556 -32.52 1.81 -6.78
N SER A 557 -33.64 2.17 -7.38
CA SER A 557 -34.37 1.32 -8.33
C SER A 557 -34.78 2.12 -9.56
N LEU A 558 -34.93 1.45 -10.71
CA LEU A 558 -35.46 2.12 -11.89
C LEU A 558 -36.93 2.48 -11.68
N TYR A 559 -37.26 3.75 -11.89
CA TYR A 559 -38.61 4.09 -12.31
C TYR A 559 -38.70 3.84 -13.80
N LEU A 560 -39.44 2.81 -14.22
CA LEU A 560 -39.61 2.45 -15.62
C LEU A 560 -41.07 2.12 -15.88
N THR A 561 -41.69 2.81 -16.84
CA THR A 561 -43.10 2.62 -17.19
C THR A 561 -43.30 2.35 -18.67
N SER A 562 -44.24 1.47 -19.00
CA SER A 562 -44.73 1.21 -20.37
C SER A 562 -45.48 2.41 -20.96
N ASN A 563 -45.81 2.35 -22.25
CA ASN A 563 -46.55 3.43 -22.93
C ASN A 563 -47.94 3.69 -22.31
N ASP A 564 -48.56 2.68 -21.72
CA ASP A 564 -49.86 2.76 -21.02
C ASP A 564 -49.73 3.22 -19.55
N GLY A 565 -48.51 3.52 -19.08
CA GLY A 565 -48.24 4.06 -17.75
C GLY A 565 -48.05 3.01 -16.64
N ARG A 566 -48.10 1.71 -16.96
CA ARG A 566 -47.88 0.63 -16.00
C ARG A 566 -46.39 0.48 -15.62
N PRO A 567 -46.03 0.10 -14.37
CA PRO A 567 -44.64 -0.24 -14.03
C PRO A 567 -44.13 -1.44 -14.85
N ALA A 568 -42.87 -1.39 -15.27
CA ALA A 568 -42.25 -2.50 -15.99
C ALA A 568 -42.13 -3.76 -15.11
N THR A 569 -42.34 -4.92 -15.71
CA THR A 569 -42.07 -6.23 -15.12
C THR A 569 -40.79 -6.83 -15.68
N PHE A 570 -40.15 -7.74 -14.94
CA PHE A 570 -38.88 -8.33 -15.38
C PHE A 570 -38.98 -9.04 -16.74
N THR A 571 -40.10 -9.72 -17.00
CA THR A 571 -40.35 -10.47 -18.25
C THR A 571 -40.42 -9.59 -19.50
N GLU A 572 -40.53 -8.28 -19.34
CA GLU A 572 -40.61 -7.32 -20.44
C GLU A 572 -39.25 -6.73 -20.83
N LEU A 573 -38.20 -7.05 -20.06
CA LEU A 573 -36.84 -6.69 -20.42
C LEU A 573 -36.32 -7.69 -21.46
N ALA A 574 -35.90 -7.17 -22.61
CA ALA A 574 -35.26 -7.96 -23.65
C ALA A 574 -33.74 -7.82 -23.58
N GLU A 575 -33.04 -8.94 -23.83
CA GLU A 575 -31.59 -9.02 -23.99
C GLU A 575 -30.76 -8.40 -22.84
N PRO A 576 -31.07 -8.71 -21.56
CA PRO A 576 -30.32 -8.14 -20.45
C PRO A 576 -28.86 -8.59 -20.48
N ARG A 577 -27.94 -7.64 -20.41
CA ARG A 577 -26.51 -7.87 -20.30
C ARG A 577 -25.92 -6.95 -19.24
N GLN A 578 -25.22 -7.52 -18.28
CA GLN A 578 -24.50 -6.80 -17.24
C GLN A 578 -23.02 -7.21 -17.26
N SER A 579 -22.12 -6.24 -17.13
CA SER A 579 -20.68 -6.47 -17.05
C SER A 579 -20.06 -5.55 -16.01
N LEU A 580 -19.21 -6.09 -15.14
CA LEU A 580 -18.41 -5.31 -14.21
C LEU A 580 -16.99 -5.17 -14.77
N ASP A 581 -16.58 -3.94 -15.06
CA ASP A 581 -15.19 -3.66 -15.41
C ASP A 581 -14.36 -3.46 -14.14
N LEU A 582 -13.65 -4.51 -13.74
CA LEU A 582 -12.84 -4.54 -12.53
C LEU A 582 -11.77 -3.45 -12.54
N TRP A 583 -11.20 -3.16 -13.71
CA TRP A 583 -10.12 -2.17 -13.88
C TRP A 583 -10.57 -0.73 -13.58
N SER A 584 -11.83 -0.39 -13.87
CA SER A 584 -12.38 0.96 -13.61
C SER A 584 -13.38 1.00 -12.45
N GLY A 585 -13.78 -0.15 -11.90
CA GLY A 585 -14.82 -0.27 -10.88
C GLY A 585 -16.21 0.12 -11.35
N SER A 586 -16.49 -0.05 -12.65
CA SER A 586 -17.75 0.37 -13.27
C SER A 586 -18.62 -0.83 -13.62
N LEU A 587 -19.80 -0.91 -13.01
CA LEU A 587 -20.83 -1.88 -13.40
C LEU A 587 -21.67 -1.28 -14.54
N THR A 588 -21.77 -1.96 -15.68
CA THR A 588 -22.59 -1.52 -16.82
C THR A 588 -23.66 -2.55 -17.12
N SER A 589 -24.91 -2.12 -17.15
CA SER A 589 -26.06 -2.95 -17.55
C SER A 589 -26.72 -2.36 -18.78
N ARG A 590 -27.16 -3.22 -19.71
CA ARG A 590 -27.86 -2.88 -20.94
C ARG A 590 -29.03 -3.84 -21.14
N PHE A 591 -30.17 -3.31 -21.56
CA PHE A 591 -31.35 -4.09 -21.92
C PHE A 591 -32.28 -3.22 -22.76
N SER A 592 -33.23 -3.84 -23.46
CA SER A 592 -34.26 -3.13 -24.21
C SER A 592 -35.61 -3.24 -23.51
N PHE A 593 -36.38 -2.15 -23.53
CA PHE A 593 -37.75 -2.09 -23.04
C PHE A 593 -38.63 -1.37 -24.07
N GLU A 594 -39.66 -2.06 -24.57
CA GLU A 594 -40.52 -1.60 -25.68
C GLU A 594 -39.72 -1.05 -26.89
N GLY A 595 -38.63 -1.74 -27.25
CA GLY A 595 -37.76 -1.36 -28.36
C GLY A 595 -36.81 -0.17 -28.10
N ASN A 596 -36.76 0.36 -26.88
CA ASN A 596 -35.83 1.42 -26.49
C ASN A 596 -34.68 0.82 -25.68
N GLU A 597 -33.43 1.06 -26.10
CA GLU A 597 -32.26 0.68 -25.32
C GLU A 597 -32.17 1.51 -24.03
N ILE A 598 -31.85 0.85 -22.93
CA ILE A 598 -31.53 1.45 -21.64
C ILE A 598 -30.13 0.98 -21.25
N GLN A 599 -29.24 1.94 -20.98
CA GLN A 599 -27.96 1.67 -20.37
C GLN A 599 -27.91 2.29 -18.97
N VAL A 600 -27.44 1.51 -18.00
CA VAL A 600 -27.20 1.91 -16.62
C VAL A 600 -25.73 1.70 -16.30
N GLN A 601 -25.04 2.72 -15.78
CA GLN A 601 -23.71 2.55 -15.21
C GLN A 601 -23.73 2.89 -13.72
N THR A 602 -23.25 1.97 -12.89
CA THR A 602 -23.26 2.10 -11.43
C THR A 602 -21.83 2.03 -10.90
N ARG A 603 -21.50 2.97 -10.00
CA ARG A 603 -20.18 3.13 -9.37
C ARG A 603 -20.32 3.49 -7.90
N VAL A 604 -19.25 3.32 -7.14
CA VAL A 604 -19.11 3.82 -5.77
C VAL A 604 -17.87 4.72 -5.71
N HIS A 605 -18.01 5.89 -5.07
CA HIS A 605 -16.92 6.83 -4.90
C HIS A 605 -15.84 6.25 -3.96
N PRO A 606 -14.53 6.46 -4.20
CA PRO A 606 -13.48 5.77 -3.45
C PRO A 606 -13.34 6.21 -1.99
N THR A 607 -13.74 7.44 -1.65
CA THR A 607 -13.57 8.01 -0.29
C THR A 607 -14.87 8.50 0.34
N LEU A 608 -15.95 8.56 -0.44
CA LEU A 608 -17.27 8.99 0.02
C LEU A 608 -18.19 7.78 -0.06
N ASP A 609 -19.08 7.60 0.91
CA ASP A 609 -20.07 6.52 0.91
C ASP A 609 -21.24 6.84 -0.03
N MET A 610 -20.89 7.00 -1.31
CA MET A 610 -21.74 7.56 -2.37
C MET A 610 -21.87 6.59 -3.53
N VAL A 611 -23.11 6.24 -3.86
CA VAL A 611 -23.47 5.46 -5.04
C VAL A 611 -23.76 6.42 -6.20
N MET A 612 -23.20 6.14 -7.37
CA MET A 612 -23.38 6.95 -8.58
C MET A 612 -24.04 6.12 -9.66
N VAL A 613 -25.08 6.67 -10.28
CA VAL A 613 -25.91 6.03 -11.30
C VAL A 613 -25.97 6.94 -12.52
N GLU A 614 -25.48 6.47 -13.66
CA GLU A 614 -25.63 7.14 -14.96
C GLU A 614 -26.62 6.34 -15.82
N LEU A 615 -27.76 6.95 -16.15
CA LEU A 615 -28.77 6.42 -17.05
C LEU A 615 -28.65 7.04 -18.42
N SER A 616 -28.77 6.24 -19.48
CA SER A 616 -28.83 6.69 -20.87
C SER A 616 -29.95 5.97 -21.61
N SER A 617 -30.95 6.71 -22.11
CA SER A 617 -32.07 6.19 -22.90
C SER A 617 -32.95 7.32 -23.44
N PRO A 618 -33.57 7.16 -24.63
CA PRO A 618 -34.61 8.09 -25.09
C PRO A 618 -35.87 8.13 -24.20
N LEU A 619 -36.06 7.14 -23.30
CA LEU A 619 -37.19 7.11 -22.37
C LEU A 619 -37.11 8.20 -21.28
N LEU A 620 -35.92 8.74 -20.99
CA LEU A 620 -35.72 9.86 -20.06
C LEU A 620 -36.48 11.10 -20.56
N ALA A 621 -36.31 11.44 -21.83
CA ALA A 621 -37.01 12.56 -22.47
C ALA A 621 -38.53 12.40 -22.54
N LYS A 622 -39.04 11.17 -22.42
CA LYS A 622 -40.47 10.85 -22.38
C LYS A 622 -41.03 10.85 -20.95
N GLY A 623 -40.19 11.06 -19.93
CA GLY A 623 -40.59 10.97 -18.52
C GLY A 623 -40.99 9.55 -18.08
N ARG A 624 -40.55 8.53 -18.83
CA ARG A 624 -40.89 7.11 -18.61
C ARG A 624 -39.73 6.31 -18.00
N LEU A 625 -38.58 6.94 -17.83
CA LEU A 625 -37.39 6.39 -17.16
C LEU A 625 -36.88 7.40 -16.12
N GLY A 626 -36.46 6.93 -14.96
CA GLY A 626 -35.82 7.69 -13.89
C GLY A 626 -35.33 6.78 -12.78
N VAL A 627 -35.05 7.34 -11.60
CA VAL A 627 -34.63 6.57 -10.42
C VAL A 627 -35.56 6.86 -9.24
N ASP A 628 -36.03 5.81 -8.58
CA ASP A 628 -36.67 5.90 -7.27
C ASP A 628 -35.63 5.61 -6.18
N VAL A 629 -35.48 6.55 -5.25
CA VAL A 629 -34.66 6.42 -4.03
C VAL A 629 -35.62 6.13 -2.86
N LYS A 630 -35.52 4.92 -2.29
CA LYS A 630 -36.44 4.39 -1.27
C LYS A 630 -35.69 4.04 0.01
N PHE A 631 -36.28 4.30 1.17
CA PHE A 631 -35.62 3.99 2.47
C PHE A 631 -36.45 3.02 3.33
N PRO A 632 -35.85 1.92 3.82
CA PRO A 632 -36.54 0.97 4.68
C PRO A 632 -36.50 1.40 6.15
N GLY A 633 -37.38 0.80 6.94
CA GLY A 633 -37.20 0.63 8.39
C GLY A 633 -36.31 -0.56 8.71
N VAL A 634 -36.34 -1.01 9.96
CA VAL A 634 -35.57 -2.18 10.42
C VAL A 634 -36.50 -3.34 10.77
N SER A 635 -36.24 -4.51 10.19
CA SER A 635 -36.98 -5.75 10.40
C SER A 635 -36.58 -6.41 11.73
N SER A 636 -37.54 -7.04 12.42
CA SER A 636 -37.23 -7.89 13.59
C SER A 636 -36.53 -9.20 13.19
N LYS A 637 -36.62 -9.61 11.92
CA LYS A 637 -35.84 -10.72 11.36
C LYS A 637 -34.61 -10.11 10.67
N LEU A 638 -33.47 -10.11 11.35
CA LEU A 638 -32.27 -9.38 10.94
C LEU A 638 -31.42 -10.09 9.88
N ASN A 639 -31.58 -11.41 9.72
CA ASN A 639 -30.78 -12.24 8.82
C ASN A 639 -31.67 -12.90 7.75
N PRO A 640 -31.27 -12.91 6.47
CA PRO A 640 -30.16 -12.13 5.88
C PRO A 640 -30.54 -10.68 5.57
N ASP A 641 -31.84 -10.37 5.58
CA ASP A 641 -32.38 -9.05 5.23
C ASP A 641 -32.86 -8.28 6.49
N PRO A 642 -32.13 -7.25 6.94
CA PRO A 642 -32.58 -6.38 8.03
C PRO A 642 -33.58 -5.31 7.58
N ALA A 643 -33.93 -5.19 6.30
CA ALA A 643 -34.81 -4.13 5.81
C ALA A 643 -36.30 -4.41 6.08
N ASP A 644 -37.03 -3.39 6.51
CA ASP A 644 -38.50 -3.43 6.61
C ASP A 644 -39.14 -2.41 5.67
N TRP A 645 -39.92 -2.92 4.71
CA TRP A 645 -40.63 -2.10 3.72
C TRP A 645 -42.13 -1.95 4.00
N ASN A 646 -42.64 -2.64 5.03
CA ASN A 646 -44.08 -2.83 5.25
C ASN A 646 -44.64 -2.01 6.42
N ARG A 647 -43.78 -1.43 7.26
CA ARG A 647 -44.18 -0.59 8.41
C ARG A 647 -43.60 0.83 8.31
N PRO A 648 -44.03 1.64 7.32
CA PRO A 648 -43.47 2.97 7.07
C PRO A 648 -43.72 3.96 8.21
N ASP A 649 -44.68 3.73 9.09
CA ASP A 649 -44.99 4.55 10.25
C ASP A 649 -43.96 4.41 11.39
N LYS A 650 -43.09 3.38 11.35
CA LYS A 650 -42.07 3.10 12.38
C LYS A 650 -40.76 3.87 12.20
N HIS A 651 -40.64 4.66 11.15
CA HIS A 651 -39.44 5.43 10.88
C HIS A 651 -39.75 6.73 10.13
N GLN A 652 -38.79 7.66 10.06
CA GLN A 652 -39.01 8.99 9.49
C GLN A 652 -37.99 9.34 8.40
N THR A 653 -38.46 9.97 7.33
CA THR A 653 -37.65 10.74 6.39
C THR A 653 -38.02 12.21 6.55
N ILE A 654 -37.06 13.04 6.94
CA ILE A 654 -37.27 14.47 7.12
C ILE A 654 -36.51 15.20 6.01
N GLU A 655 -37.23 15.92 5.17
CA GLU A 655 -36.61 16.75 4.15
C GLU A 655 -36.02 18.02 4.76
N ARG A 656 -34.75 18.30 4.44
CA ARG A 656 -34.04 19.50 4.91
C ARG A 656 -33.92 20.56 3.84
N ALA A 657 -33.65 20.15 2.61
CA ALA A 657 -33.52 21.05 1.48
C ALA A 657 -33.82 20.30 0.18
N ARG A 658 -34.37 21.03 -0.78
CA ARG A 658 -34.62 20.56 -2.14
C ARG A 658 -34.47 21.72 -3.12
N ASP A 659 -33.77 21.49 -4.21
CA ASP A 659 -33.76 22.34 -5.40
C ASP A 659 -33.84 21.46 -6.68
N THR A 660 -33.54 22.02 -7.85
CA THR A 660 -33.61 21.28 -9.12
C THR A 660 -32.46 20.31 -9.35
N ARG A 661 -31.42 20.29 -8.50
CA ARG A 661 -30.26 19.41 -8.61
C ARG A 661 -29.88 18.70 -7.31
N HIS A 662 -30.43 19.11 -6.18
CA HIS A 662 -30.08 18.59 -4.87
C HIS A 662 -31.32 18.22 -4.05
N LEU A 663 -31.20 17.14 -3.28
CA LEU A 663 -32.13 16.76 -2.24
C LEU A 663 -31.33 16.34 -0.99
N LYS A 664 -31.63 16.97 0.16
CA LYS A 664 -31.02 16.64 1.45
C LYS A 664 -32.10 16.11 2.40
N LEU A 665 -31.86 14.91 2.92
CA LEU A 665 -32.78 14.18 3.81
C LEU A 665 -32.07 13.77 5.09
N ASP A 666 -32.83 13.77 6.18
CA ASP A 666 -32.46 13.09 7.42
C ASP A 666 -33.32 11.84 7.57
N ARG A 667 -32.69 10.77 8.03
CA ARG A 667 -33.34 9.49 8.29
C ARG A 667 -33.25 9.18 9.77
N VAL A 668 -34.38 8.78 10.35
CA VAL A 668 -34.51 8.43 11.78
C VAL A 668 -35.12 7.04 11.91
N LEU A 669 -34.39 6.14 12.57
CA LEU A 669 -34.72 4.74 12.87
C LEU A 669 -34.52 4.56 14.38
N ASP A 670 -35.59 4.66 15.17
CA ASP A 670 -35.50 4.77 16.64
C ASP A 670 -34.47 5.85 17.05
N ASP A 671 -33.44 5.51 17.82
CA ASP A 671 -32.37 6.44 18.23
C ASP A 671 -31.28 6.63 17.16
N THR A 672 -31.31 5.85 16.07
CA THR A 672 -30.32 5.90 14.99
C THR A 672 -30.70 6.99 13.98
N ARG A 673 -29.74 7.87 13.66
CA ARG A 673 -29.93 8.93 12.67
C ARG A 673 -28.80 8.93 11.65
N TYR A 674 -29.14 9.09 10.38
CA TYR A 674 -28.20 9.27 9.29
C TYR A 674 -28.73 10.27 8.26
N PHE A 675 -27.87 10.68 7.34
CA PHE A 675 -28.12 11.76 6.39
C PHE A 675 -27.94 11.26 4.97
N VAL A 676 -28.76 11.78 4.05
CA VAL A 676 -28.71 11.45 2.63
C VAL A 676 -28.65 12.73 1.81
N THR A 677 -27.67 12.83 0.92
CA THR A 677 -27.57 13.90 -0.08
C THR A 677 -27.63 13.28 -1.46
N ALA A 678 -28.65 13.63 -2.24
CA ALA A 678 -28.73 13.30 -3.66
C ALA A 678 -28.36 14.53 -4.51
N GLN A 679 -27.52 14.34 -5.52
CA GLN A 679 -27.07 15.38 -6.47
C GLN A 679 -27.17 14.88 -7.91
N THR A 680 -27.60 15.75 -8.83
CA THR A 680 -27.69 15.44 -10.28
C THR A 680 -26.90 16.42 -11.16
N ASP A 681 -26.47 15.94 -12.33
CA ASP A 681 -25.74 16.74 -13.33
C ASP A 681 -26.67 17.57 -14.24
N THR A 682 -27.96 17.26 -14.22
CA THR A 682 -29.04 17.94 -14.94
C THR A 682 -30.15 18.36 -13.98
N ASP A 683 -30.99 19.28 -14.43
CA ASP A 683 -32.16 19.71 -13.66
C ASP A 683 -33.21 18.59 -13.65
N VAL A 684 -33.63 18.22 -12.45
CA VAL A 684 -34.59 17.17 -12.15
C VAL A 684 -35.73 17.69 -11.29
N LYS A 685 -36.79 16.91 -11.22
CA LYS A 685 -37.87 17.05 -10.25
C LYS A 685 -37.77 15.90 -9.26
N PHE A 686 -37.30 16.19 -8.05
CA PHE A 686 -37.45 15.29 -6.92
C PHE A 686 -38.92 15.32 -6.46
N SER A 687 -39.66 14.22 -6.63
CA SER A 687 -41.09 14.13 -6.27
C SER A 687 -41.32 13.03 -5.24
N PRO A 688 -42.09 13.26 -4.16
CA PRO A 688 -42.56 12.16 -3.32
C PRO A 688 -43.34 11.14 -4.16
N ALA A 689 -43.00 9.86 -4.06
CA ALA A 689 -43.58 8.78 -4.86
C ALA A 689 -44.18 7.64 -4.00
N GLY A 690 -44.33 7.90 -2.71
CA GLY A 690 -44.81 6.96 -1.70
C GLY A 690 -44.15 7.24 -0.35
N PRO A 691 -44.50 6.49 0.70
CA PRO A 691 -43.82 6.61 1.99
C PRO A 691 -42.31 6.42 1.83
N HIS A 692 -41.54 7.37 2.36
CA HIS A 692 -40.06 7.34 2.35
C HIS A 692 -39.44 7.09 0.97
N THR A 693 -40.11 7.57 -0.08
CA THR A 693 -39.71 7.35 -1.48
C THR A 693 -39.67 8.67 -2.24
N TYR A 694 -38.55 8.93 -2.90
CA TYR A 694 -38.36 10.09 -3.77
C TYR A 694 -38.05 9.63 -5.19
N ARG A 695 -38.86 10.07 -6.13
CA ARG A 695 -38.67 9.87 -7.57
C ARG A 695 -37.84 10.99 -8.16
N VAL A 696 -36.83 10.63 -8.93
CA VAL A 696 -35.93 11.53 -9.65
C VAL A 696 -36.23 11.40 -11.15
N LEU A 697 -36.82 12.44 -11.73
CA LEU A 697 -37.10 12.54 -13.17
C LEU A 697 -36.48 13.83 -13.72
N PRO A 698 -35.86 13.82 -14.91
CA PRO A 698 -35.36 15.04 -15.53
C PRO A 698 -36.50 16.01 -15.84
N SER A 699 -36.27 17.30 -15.61
CA SER A 699 -37.24 18.37 -15.90
C SER A 699 -37.19 18.83 -17.37
N GLY A 700 -36.14 18.46 -18.11
CA GLY A 700 -35.99 18.70 -19.55
C GLY A 700 -36.28 17.46 -20.41
N ARG A 701 -35.73 17.43 -21.63
CA ARG A 701 -35.76 16.26 -22.52
C ARG A 701 -34.36 15.64 -22.75
N PRO A 702 -33.56 15.37 -21.70
CA PRO A 702 -32.26 14.76 -21.91
C PRO A 702 -32.41 13.28 -22.27
N ASP A 703 -31.37 12.75 -22.91
CA ASP A 703 -31.17 11.32 -23.13
C ASP A 703 -30.22 10.70 -22.08
N ARG A 704 -29.69 11.50 -21.15
CA ARG A 704 -28.83 11.09 -20.04
C ARG A 704 -29.23 11.74 -18.70
N LEU A 705 -29.06 10.99 -17.61
CA LEU A 705 -29.18 11.48 -16.24
C LEU A 705 -28.08 10.84 -15.37
N THR A 706 -27.28 11.65 -14.69
CA THR A 706 -26.41 11.17 -13.60
C THR A 706 -26.99 11.56 -12.25
N LEU A 707 -27.15 10.57 -11.37
CA LEU A 707 -27.58 10.73 -9.98
C LEU A 707 -26.48 10.20 -9.05
N MET A 708 -26.05 11.02 -8.10
CA MET A 708 -25.11 10.65 -7.04
C MET A 708 -25.85 10.70 -5.71
N VAL A 709 -25.82 9.62 -4.93
CA VAL A 709 -26.51 9.52 -3.64
C VAL A 709 -25.49 9.15 -2.56
N LEU A 710 -25.17 10.13 -1.73
CA LEU A 710 -24.27 10.00 -0.59
C LEU A 710 -25.05 9.68 0.69
N PHE A 711 -24.62 8.65 1.41
CA PHE A 711 -25.06 8.30 2.75
C PHE A 711 -24.00 8.72 3.77
N SER A 712 -24.40 9.24 4.93
CA SER A 712 -23.44 9.69 5.93
C SER A 712 -23.98 9.58 7.37
N PRO A 713 -23.14 9.24 8.37
CA PRO A 713 -23.53 9.26 9.77
C PRO A 713 -23.61 10.69 10.33
N LYS A 714 -23.12 11.70 9.61
CA LYS A 714 -23.12 13.12 10.01
C LYS A 714 -23.70 14.01 8.90
N ALA A 715 -24.32 15.12 9.28
CA ALA A 715 -24.81 16.10 8.33
C ALA A 715 -23.65 16.66 7.50
N ILE A 716 -23.84 16.82 6.19
CA ILE A 716 -22.81 17.28 5.27
C ILE A 716 -23.04 18.75 4.89
N GLY A 717 -22.04 19.57 5.22
CA GLY A 717 -22.01 21.01 4.93
C GLY A 717 -21.37 21.35 3.57
N ASP A 718 -20.45 20.53 3.08
CA ASP A 718 -19.68 20.78 1.85
C ASP A 718 -20.44 20.39 0.57
N ALA A 719 -20.03 20.96 -0.57
CA ALA A 719 -20.52 20.55 -1.88
C ALA A 719 -19.91 19.20 -2.30
N LEU A 720 -20.71 18.32 -2.93
CA LEU A 720 -20.18 17.08 -3.50
C LEU A 720 -19.36 17.39 -4.76
N PRO A 721 -18.36 16.56 -5.10
CA PRO A 721 -17.69 16.67 -6.39
C PRO A 721 -18.71 16.58 -7.54
N ASP A 722 -18.40 17.20 -8.68
CA ASP A 722 -19.19 17.00 -9.89
C ASP A 722 -19.05 15.56 -10.41
N ALA A 723 -19.99 15.14 -11.26
CA ALA A 723 -20.06 13.77 -11.77
C ALA A 723 -18.81 13.32 -12.55
N ALA A 724 -18.16 14.23 -13.28
CA ALA A 724 -16.98 13.89 -14.07
C ALA A 724 -15.78 13.65 -13.14
N THR A 725 -15.60 14.52 -12.15
CA THR A 725 -14.58 14.36 -11.10
C THR A 725 -14.80 13.06 -10.33
N ALA A 726 -16.01 12.82 -9.81
CA ALA A 726 -16.33 11.62 -9.03
C ALA A 726 -16.11 10.31 -9.83
N LYS A 727 -16.42 10.31 -11.14
CA LYS A 727 -16.12 9.19 -12.05
C LYS A 727 -14.63 8.97 -12.24
N ASN A 728 -13.87 10.06 -12.41
CA ASN A 728 -12.42 9.98 -12.57
C ASN A 728 -11.75 9.47 -11.30
N ASP A 729 -12.23 9.89 -10.12
CA ASP A 729 -11.74 9.44 -8.82
C ASP A 729 -11.96 7.94 -8.63
N THR A 730 -13.16 7.42 -8.92
CA THR A 730 -13.42 5.96 -8.90
C THR A 730 -12.52 5.21 -9.88
N THR A 731 -12.38 5.71 -11.11
CA THR A 731 -11.56 5.04 -12.13
C THR A 731 -10.09 5.01 -11.72
N THR A 732 -9.58 6.11 -11.18
CA THR A 732 -8.20 6.23 -10.71
C THR A 732 -7.96 5.30 -9.53
N HIS A 733 -8.86 5.29 -8.55
CA HIS A 733 -8.77 4.39 -7.41
C HIS A 733 -8.65 2.91 -7.81
N TRP A 734 -9.50 2.43 -8.73
CA TRP A 734 -9.45 1.02 -9.14
C TRP A 734 -8.20 0.70 -9.98
N LYS A 735 -7.78 1.62 -10.85
CA LYS A 735 -6.51 1.49 -11.56
C LYS A 735 -5.34 1.41 -10.58
N ASP A 736 -5.32 2.25 -9.58
CA ASP A 736 -4.27 2.28 -8.54
C ASP A 736 -4.32 1.03 -7.68
N TYR A 737 -5.52 0.54 -7.32
CA TYR A 737 -5.69 -0.72 -6.61
C TYR A 737 -5.05 -1.86 -7.41
N TRP A 738 -5.33 -2.00 -8.71
CA TRP A 738 -4.73 -3.09 -9.49
C TRP A 738 -3.25 -2.86 -9.83
N SER A 739 -2.83 -1.62 -10.02
CA SER A 739 -1.47 -1.27 -10.46
C SER A 739 -0.45 -1.28 -9.33
N ASN A 740 -0.86 -0.88 -8.13
CA ASN A 740 -0.04 -0.94 -6.92
C ASN A 740 -0.31 -2.28 -6.23
N GLY A 741 0.56 -2.80 -5.37
CA GLY A 741 0.38 -4.10 -4.69
C GLY A 741 0.70 -5.34 -5.54
N ALA A 742 0.38 -6.52 -5.00
CA ALA A 742 0.79 -7.80 -5.57
C ALA A 742 -0.15 -8.33 -6.65
N MET A 743 0.36 -9.19 -7.53
CA MET A 743 -0.42 -9.85 -8.57
C MET A 743 0.11 -11.24 -8.88
N VAL A 744 -0.78 -12.17 -9.24
CA VAL A 744 -0.43 -13.51 -9.75
C VAL A 744 -1.12 -13.72 -11.09
N ASP A 745 -0.37 -14.20 -12.07
CA ASP A 745 -0.82 -14.50 -13.43
C ASP A 745 -0.41 -15.91 -13.83
N PHE A 746 -1.35 -16.67 -14.40
CA PHE A 746 -1.19 -18.07 -14.77
C PHE A 746 -1.11 -18.29 -16.30
N THR A 747 -0.98 -17.23 -17.09
CA THR A 747 -0.82 -17.26 -18.55
C THR A 747 0.36 -18.16 -18.93
N GLY A 748 0.13 -19.05 -19.89
CA GLY A 748 1.12 -20.04 -20.32
C GLY A 748 1.03 -21.37 -19.57
N SER A 749 0.23 -21.47 -18.50
CA SER A 749 -0.09 -22.76 -17.87
C SER A 749 -0.86 -23.65 -18.86
N THR A 750 -0.46 -24.92 -18.94
CA THR A 750 -1.12 -25.96 -19.75
C THR A 750 -2.05 -26.82 -18.91
N ASP A 751 -1.98 -26.73 -17.58
CA ASP A 751 -2.93 -27.39 -16.69
C ASP A 751 -4.34 -26.76 -16.86
N PRO A 752 -5.38 -27.55 -17.16
CA PRO A 752 -6.73 -27.04 -17.41
C PRO A 752 -7.36 -26.35 -16.19
N ARG A 753 -6.80 -26.56 -15.00
CA ARG A 753 -7.25 -25.94 -13.75
C ARG A 753 -6.85 -24.47 -13.61
N ALA A 754 -5.82 -24.03 -14.35
CA ALA A 754 -5.16 -22.75 -14.13
C ALA A 754 -6.08 -21.54 -14.38
N SER A 755 -6.89 -21.57 -15.44
CA SER A 755 -7.81 -20.46 -15.77
C SER A 755 -8.89 -20.25 -14.71
N GLU A 756 -9.40 -21.34 -14.13
CA GLU A 756 -10.39 -21.26 -13.06
C GLU A 756 -9.77 -20.73 -11.78
N LEU A 757 -8.57 -21.17 -11.41
CA LEU A 757 -7.87 -20.62 -10.25
C LEU A 757 -7.56 -19.13 -10.42
N GLU A 758 -7.11 -18.71 -11.60
CA GLU A 758 -6.86 -17.30 -11.91
C GLU A 758 -8.13 -16.45 -11.77
N ARG A 759 -9.26 -16.93 -12.29
CA ARG A 759 -10.56 -16.28 -12.14
C ARG A 759 -10.94 -16.11 -10.66
N ARG A 760 -10.81 -17.18 -9.86
CA ARG A 760 -11.09 -17.12 -8.41
C ARG A 760 -10.21 -16.11 -7.69
N VAL A 761 -8.91 -16.06 -8.03
CA VAL A 761 -7.95 -15.11 -7.44
C VAL A 761 -8.30 -13.66 -7.78
N VAL A 762 -8.52 -13.34 -9.06
CA VAL A 762 -8.84 -11.97 -9.49
C VAL A 762 -10.16 -11.49 -8.89
N LEU A 763 -11.22 -12.30 -8.95
CA LEU A 763 -12.51 -11.92 -8.36
C LEU A 763 -12.44 -11.80 -6.83
N SER A 764 -11.67 -12.67 -6.16
CA SER A 764 -11.50 -12.58 -4.70
C SER A 764 -10.78 -11.30 -4.28
N GLN A 765 -9.75 -10.85 -5.02
CA GLN A 765 -9.09 -9.57 -4.73
C GLN A 765 -10.10 -8.42 -4.76
N TYR A 766 -10.92 -8.35 -5.82
CA TYR A 766 -11.97 -7.35 -5.93
C TYR A 766 -12.97 -7.44 -4.76
N LEU A 767 -13.56 -8.62 -4.53
CA LEU A 767 -14.58 -8.81 -3.48
C LEU A 767 -14.06 -8.47 -2.09
N MET A 768 -12.80 -8.81 -1.78
CA MET A 768 -12.20 -8.47 -0.48
C MET A 768 -11.95 -6.98 -0.33
N ALA A 769 -11.59 -6.26 -1.39
CA ALA A 769 -11.49 -4.80 -1.34
C ALA A 769 -12.84 -4.13 -0.98
N LEU A 770 -13.96 -4.73 -1.40
CA LEU A 770 -15.31 -4.22 -1.09
C LEU A 770 -15.75 -4.60 0.34
N ASN A 771 -15.44 -5.83 0.77
CA ASN A 771 -16.09 -6.46 1.92
C ASN A 771 -15.17 -6.65 3.14
N GLY A 772 -13.85 -6.64 2.96
CA GLY A 772 -12.85 -6.94 3.99
C GLY A 772 -11.87 -5.81 4.31
N ALA A 773 -11.97 -4.66 3.62
CA ALA A 773 -11.03 -3.53 3.73
C ALA A 773 -11.61 -2.30 4.47
N GLY A 774 -12.60 -2.52 5.33
CA GLY A 774 -13.29 -1.48 6.10
C GLY A 774 -12.60 -1.11 7.41
N THR A 775 -13.15 -0.10 8.10
CA THR A 775 -12.66 0.40 9.40
C THR A 775 -13.03 -0.47 10.61
N LEU A 776 -13.87 -1.47 10.39
CA LEU A 776 -14.28 -2.45 11.40
C LEU A 776 -13.91 -3.85 10.90
N PRO A 777 -13.68 -4.82 11.80
CA PRO A 777 -13.56 -6.21 11.40
C PRO A 777 -14.76 -6.63 10.53
N PRO A 778 -14.57 -7.46 9.50
CA PRO A 778 -15.69 -7.92 8.67
C PRO A 778 -16.53 -8.98 9.38
N GLN A 779 -17.82 -9.04 9.04
CA GLN A 779 -18.68 -10.19 9.32
C GLN A 779 -18.61 -11.20 8.16
N GLU A 780 -19.07 -12.44 8.38
CA GLU A 780 -18.84 -13.58 7.46
C GLU A 780 -19.32 -13.30 6.01
N GLU A 781 -20.38 -12.50 5.87
CA GLU A 781 -20.97 -12.11 4.59
C GLU A 781 -20.63 -10.65 4.19
N GLY A 782 -19.65 -10.03 4.84
CA GLY A 782 -19.12 -8.71 4.47
C GLY A 782 -20.16 -7.59 4.54
N LEU A 783 -20.38 -6.91 3.41
CA LEU A 783 -21.42 -5.88 3.22
C LEU A 783 -22.54 -6.35 2.28
N PHE A 784 -22.65 -7.66 2.04
CA PHE A 784 -23.59 -8.24 1.09
C PHE A 784 -24.97 -8.54 1.69
N SER A 785 -24.99 -9.21 2.84
CA SER A 785 -26.16 -9.67 3.60
C SER A 785 -25.78 -9.73 5.09
N ASN A 786 -26.75 -9.82 6.00
CA ASN A 786 -26.43 -10.07 7.40
C ASN A 786 -26.31 -11.56 7.71
N SER A 787 -25.14 -11.99 8.18
CA SER A 787 -25.01 -13.18 9.02
C SER A 787 -24.89 -12.75 10.48
N TRP A 788 -25.45 -13.53 11.40
CA TRP A 788 -25.32 -13.29 12.84
C TRP A 788 -25.61 -11.84 13.27
N ASN A 789 -26.70 -11.28 12.76
CA ASN A 789 -27.15 -9.91 13.00
C ASN A 789 -26.16 -8.84 12.47
N GLY A 790 -25.29 -9.20 11.53
CA GLY A 790 -24.28 -8.33 10.93
C GLY A 790 -23.03 -8.11 11.79
N LYS A 791 -22.88 -8.87 12.89
CA LYS A 791 -21.77 -8.76 13.85
C LYS A 791 -20.52 -9.50 13.38
N PHE A 792 -19.37 -9.01 13.84
CA PHE A 792 -18.07 -9.57 13.48
C PHE A 792 -17.87 -10.92 14.14
N HIS A 793 -17.24 -11.84 13.41
CA HIS A 793 -16.71 -13.08 13.93
C HIS A 793 -15.19 -12.92 14.03
N MET A 794 -14.69 -12.63 15.22
CA MET A 794 -13.29 -12.25 15.42
C MET A 794 -12.31 -13.38 15.09
N GLU A 795 -12.78 -14.64 15.08
CA GLU A 795 -11.98 -15.73 14.56
C GLU A 795 -11.82 -15.74 13.04
N MET A 796 -12.73 -15.10 12.30
CA MET A 796 -12.66 -15.01 10.84
C MET A 796 -11.83 -13.83 10.36
N HIS A 797 -11.44 -12.89 11.23
CA HIS A 797 -10.76 -11.67 10.83
C HIS A 797 -9.47 -11.93 10.01
N PRO A 798 -8.56 -12.85 10.39
CA PRO A 798 -7.43 -13.20 9.52
C PRO A 798 -7.84 -13.80 8.18
N TRP A 799 -8.87 -14.65 8.17
CA TRP A 799 -9.38 -15.28 6.94
C TRP A 799 -10.02 -14.29 5.98
N HIS A 800 -10.46 -13.12 6.45
CA HIS A 800 -10.90 -12.03 5.59
C HIS A 800 -9.77 -11.11 5.13
N SER A 801 -8.88 -10.71 6.04
CA SER A 801 -8.08 -9.49 5.84
C SER A 801 -6.56 -9.71 5.92
N ALA A 802 -6.07 -10.84 6.43
CA ALA A 802 -4.62 -11.08 6.57
C ALA A 802 -3.89 -11.04 5.22
N HIS A 803 -4.56 -11.49 4.17
CA HIS A 803 -4.01 -11.50 2.82
C HIS A 803 -3.61 -10.10 2.33
N PHE A 804 -4.24 -9.00 2.79
CA PHE A 804 -3.89 -7.66 2.32
C PHE A 804 -2.42 -7.32 2.57
N ALA A 805 -1.88 -7.67 3.73
CA ALA A 805 -0.46 -7.46 4.03
C ALA A 805 0.45 -8.30 3.10
N LEU A 806 0.05 -9.54 2.81
CA LEU A 806 0.77 -10.44 1.91
C LEU A 806 0.76 -9.96 0.46
N TRP A 807 -0.36 -9.37 0.05
CA TRP A 807 -0.60 -8.84 -1.30
C TRP A 807 -0.16 -7.38 -1.47
N GLY A 808 0.73 -6.90 -0.60
CA GLY A 808 1.34 -5.57 -0.74
C GLY A 808 0.39 -4.39 -0.48
N ARG A 809 -0.63 -4.60 0.37
CA ARG A 809 -1.64 -3.60 0.79
C ARG A 809 -1.86 -3.58 2.30
N PRO A 810 -0.81 -3.50 3.13
CA PRO A 810 -0.97 -3.56 4.59
C PRO A 810 -1.95 -2.51 5.14
N GLU A 811 -2.07 -1.35 4.48
CA GLU A 811 -2.99 -0.28 4.84
C GLU A 811 -4.47 -0.70 4.83
N LEU A 812 -4.85 -1.69 4.02
CA LEU A 812 -6.22 -2.20 3.98
C LEU A 812 -6.53 -3.14 5.15
N LEU A 813 -5.54 -3.91 5.61
CA LEU A 813 -5.64 -4.66 6.87
C LEU A 813 -5.63 -3.71 8.08
N GLU A 814 -4.81 -2.67 8.02
CA GLU A 814 -4.60 -1.76 9.15
C GLU A 814 -5.88 -1.01 9.57
N ARG A 815 -6.79 -0.75 8.61
CA ARG A 815 -8.07 -0.05 8.84
C ARG A 815 -8.92 -0.69 9.93
N SER A 816 -9.03 -2.02 9.98
CA SER A 816 -9.83 -2.72 11.00
C SER A 816 -9.09 -2.93 12.31
N MET A 817 -7.75 -2.79 12.33
CA MET A 817 -6.94 -2.98 13.53
C MET A 817 -7.18 -1.91 14.60
N SER A 818 -7.71 -0.74 14.24
CA SER A 818 -8.06 0.30 15.22
C SER A 818 -9.12 -0.16 16.22
N TRP A 819 -10.00 -1.09 15.83
CA TRP A 819 -11.02 -1.63 16.72
C TRP A 819 -10.41 -2.34 17.94
N TYR A 820 -9.36 -3.15 17.73
CA TYR A 820 -8.66 -3.81 18.85
C TYR A 820 -8.01 -2.80 19.79
N LEU A 821 -7.41 -1.74 19.25
CA LEU A 821 -6.80 -0.69 20.06
C LEU A 821 -7.85 0.07 20.88
N GLN A 822 -8.99 0.39 20.27
CA GLN A 822 -10.10 1.08 20.94
C GLN A 822 -10.74 0.25 22.05
N HIS A 823 -10.79 -1.08 21.90
CA HIS A 823 -11.42 -1.99 22.88
C HIS A 823 -10.45 -2.76 23.76
N LEU A 824 -9.18 -2.37 23.76
CA LEU A 824 -8.18 -2.95 24.65
C LEU A 824 -8.55 -2.79 26.14
N PRO A 825 -9.11 -1.66 26.62
CA PRO A 825 -9.56 -1.53 28.00
C PRO A 825 -10.65 -2.54 28.38
N GLU A 826 -11.65 -2.72 27.53
CA GLU A 826 -12.77 -3.66 27.72
C GLU A 826 -12.27 -5.11 27.72
N ALA A 827 -11.37 -5.45 26.79
CA ALA A 827 -10.74 -6.77 26.74
C ALA A 827 -9.92 -7.08 28.00
N LYS A 828 -9.21 -6.08 28.55
CA LYS A 828 -8.49 -6.20 29.83
C LYS A 828 -9.43 -6.40 31.01
N LYS A 829 -10.56 -5.68 31.02
CA LYS A 829 -11.60 -5.83 32.05
C LYS A 829 -12.22 -7.24 32.01
N LEU A 830 -12.48 -7.76 30.81
CA LEU A 830 -13.00 -9.12 30.64
C LEU A 830 -12.01 -10.18 31.15
N ALA A 831 -10.73 -10.05 30.79
CA ALA A 831 -9.67 -10.93 31.31
C ALA A 831 -9.62 -10.95 32.84
N ALA A 832 -9.65 -9.76 33.47
CA ALA A 832 -9.66 -9.64 34.93
C ALA A 832 -10.90 -10.30 35.57
N GLY A 833 -12.07 -10.25 34.90
CA GLY A 833 -13.29 -10.94 35.33
C GLY A 833 -13.19 -12.47 35.36
N HIS A 834 -12.19 -13.04 34.70
CA HIS A 834 -11.86 -14.47 34.69
C HIS A 834 -10.61 -14.81 35.51
N ASP A 835 -10.12 -13.92 36.38
CA ASP A 835 -8.86 -14.05 37.13
C ASP A 835 -7.61 -14.30 36.24
N VAL A 836 -7.60 -13.81 35.00
CA VAL A 836 -6.44 -13.90 34.10
C VAL A 836 -5.89 -12.51 33.77
N ARG A 837 -4.63 -12.45 33.35
CA ARG A 837 -3.94 -11.19 32.98
C ARG A 837 -4.12 -10.91 31.49
N GLY A 838 -3.84 -9.70 31.07
CA GLY A 838 -3.83 -9.34 29.64
C GLY A 838 -5.20 -8.95 29.09
N ALA A 839 -5.43 -9.20 27.81
CA ALA A 839 -6.64 -8.78 27.09
C ALA A 839 -7.37 -9.99 26.48
N TRP A 840 -8.62 -10.23 26.91
CA TRP A 840 -9.50 -11.29 26.41
C TRP A 840 -10.41 -10.79 25.29
N TRP A 841 -10.27 -11.36 24.09
CA TRP A 841 -10.98 -10.93 22.90
C TRP A 841 -12.27 -11.73 22.67
N PRO A 842 -13.45 -11.10 22.55
CA PRO A 842 -14.71 -11.81 22.31
C PRO A 842 -14.78 -12.38 20.87
N LYS A 843 -15.61 -13.43 20.65
CA LYS A 843 -15.86 -14.02 19.32
C LYS A 843 -16.84 -13.19 18.48
N MET A 844 -18.09 -13.09 18.94
CA MET A 844 -19.20 -12.47 18.20
C MET A 844 -19.53 -11.11 18.82
N VAL A 845 -19.18 -10.04 18.12
CA VAL A 845 -19.11 -8.69 18.69
C VAL A 845 -19.48 -7.62 17.67
N GLY A 846 -20.06 -6.51 18.14
CA GLY A 846 -20.33 -5.33 17.31
C GLY A 846 -19.29 -4.21 17.52
N PRO A 847 -19.54 -2.99 17.00
CA PRO A 847 -18.67 -1.82 17.16
C PRO A 847 -18.51 -1.36 18.62
N GLU A 848 -19.31 -1.89 19.54
CA GLU A 848 -19.32 -1.58 20.96
C GLU A 848 -18.44 -2.52 21.81
N GLY A 849 -17.87 -3.58 21.22
CA GLY A 849 -16.93 -4.47 21.93
C GLY A 849 -17.56 -5.49 22.89
N ARG A 850 -18.89 -5.56 23.00
CA ARG A 850 -19.60 -6.42 23.95
C ARG A 850 -19.81 -7.86 23.45
N ASN A 851 -19.70 -8.85 24.35
CA ASN A 851 -20.02 -10.23 23.99
C ASN A 851 -21.50 -10.40 23.60
N SER A 852 -21.73 -11.14 22.52
CA SER A 852 -23.04 -11.68 22.20
C SER A 852 -23.23 -13.03 22.89
N PRO A 853 -24.26 -13.21 23.76
CA PRO A 853 -24.46 -14.48 24.45
C PRO A 853 -24.63 -15.65 23.49
N SER A 854 -24.00 -16.79 23.77
CA SER A 854 -23.94 -17.95 22.85
C SER A 854 -23.54 -19.23 23.59
N LYS A 855 -23.98 -20.38 23.07
CA LYS A 855 -23.55 -21.71 23.54
C LYS A 855 -22.06 -21.97 23.27
N VAL A 856 -21.49 -21.32 22.26
CA VAL A 856 -20.13 -21.59 21.75
C VAL A 856 -19.18 -20.42 22.00
N SER A 857 -19.61 -19.21 21.64
CA SER A 857 -18.73 -18.03 21.53
C SER A 857 -17.86 -17.69 22.74
N PRO A 858 -18.34 -17.80 23.99
CA PRO A 858 -17.54 -17.44 25.17
C PRO A 858 -16.36 -18.37 25.44
N PHE A 859 -16.33 -19.55 24.81
CA PHE A 859 -15.31 -20.58 25.06
C PHE A 859 -14.34 -20.76 23.89
N ILE A 860 -14.55 -20.07 22.77
CA ILE A 860 -13.61 -20.10 21.65
C ILE A 860 -12.36 -19.31 22.04
N MET A 861 -11.19 -19.95 21.89
CA MET A 861 -9.89 -19.37 22.30
C MET A 861 -8.86 -19.24 21.16
N TRP A 862 -9.16 -19.71 19.94
CA TRP A 862 -8.19 -19.66 18.83
C TRP A 862 -8.06 -18.28 18.19
N GLN A 863 -9.02 -17.37 18.43
CA GLN A 863 -8.94 -15.97 18.04
C GLN A 863 -8.04 -15.12 18.94
N GLN A 864 -7.72 -15.61 20.15
CA GLN A 864 -6.94 -14.84 21.11
C GLN A 864 -5.58 -14.39 20.56
N PRO A 865 -4.82 -15.20 19.80
CA PRO A 865 -3.55 -14.77 19.21
C PRO A 865 -3.68 -13.87 17.97
N HIS A 866 -4.88 -13.69 17.40
CA HIS A 866 -5.08 -12.94 16.14
C HIS A 866 -4.48 -11.53 16.15
N PRO A 867 -4.64 -10.71 17.22
CA PRO A 867 -4.02 -9.38 17.25
C PRO A 867 -2.50 -9.40 17.11
N ILE A 868 -1.83 -10.41 17.68
CA ILE A 868 -0.38 -10.59 17.53
C ILE A 868 -0.05 -11.02 16.10
N TYR A 869 -0.78 -11.99 15.54
CA TYR A 869 -0.57 -12.46 14.18
C TYR A 869 -0.74 -11.33 13.14
N LEU A 870 -1.83 -10.57 13.23
CA LEU A 870 -2.11 -9.46 12.32
C LEU A 870 -1.12 -8.29 12.51
N ALA A 871 -0.74 -7.96 13.75
CA ALA A 871 0.28 -6.96 14.00
C ALA A 871 1.66 -7.37 13.46
N GLU A 872 2.03 -8.66 13.56
CA GLU A 872 3.26 -9.17 12.96
C GLU A 872 3.24 -9.08 11.43
N LEU A 873 2.10 -9.35 10.78
CA LEU A 873 1.97 -9.15 9.33
C LEU A 873 2.15 -7.68 8.94
N LEU A 874 1.59 -6.75 9.71
CA LEU A 874 1.80 -5.30 9.50
C LEU A 874 3.25 -4.90 9.72
N TYR A 875 3.91 -5.40 10.77
CA TYR A 875 5.34 -5.17 11.01
C TYR A 875 6.20 -5.75 9.89
N ARG A 876 5.91 -6.96 9.40
CA ARG A 876 6.63 -7.55 8.26
C ARG A 876 6.42 -6.77 6.97
N ALA A 877 5.25 -6.14 6.81
CA ALA A 877 4.98 -5.26 5.70
C ALA A 877 5.74 -3.91 5.82
N GLN A 878 5.87 -3.39 7.03
CA GLN A 878 6.56 -2.14 7.35
C GLN A 878 7.41 -2.29 8.64
N PRO A 879 8.65 -2.80 8.52
CA PRO A 879 9.48 -3.18 9.67
C PRO A 879 10.11 -1.95 10.33
N SER A 880 9.28 -1.19 11.04
CA SER A 880 9.67 0.08 11.63
C SER A 880 9.39 0.12 13.14
N ARG A 881 10.06 1.05 13.83
CA ARG A 881 9.85 1.25 15.27
C ARG A 881 8.49 1.88 15.56
N GLU A 882 7.93 2.62 14.60
CA GLU A 882 6.60 3.20 14.64
C GLU A 882 5.54 2.08 14.69
N THR A 883 5.61 1.08 13.79
CA THR A 883 4.69 -0.07 13.82
C THR A 883 4.79 -0.83 15.14
N LEU A 884 6.02 -1.08 15.61
CA LEU A 884 6.24 -1.75 16.90
C LEU A 884 5.62 -0.94 18.06
N THR A 885 5.84 0.38 18.09
CA THR A 885 5.35 1.25 19.17
C THR A 885 3.83 1.36 19.13
N LYS A 886 3.22 1.45 17.94
CA LYS A 886 1.77 1.56 17.75
C LYS A 886 1.02 0.36 18.33
N TYR A 887 1.56 -0.85 18.13
CA TYR A 887 0.89 -2.09 18.53
C TYR A 887 1.49 -2.75 19.78
N GLN A 888 2.54 -2.19 20.40
CA GLN A 888 3.22 -2.83 21.53
C GLN A 888 2.26 -3.22 22.67
N GLU A 889 1.33 -2.34 23.02
CA GLU A 889 0.43 -2.57 24.15
C GLU A 889 -0.57 -3.67 23.83
N LEU A 890 -1.08 -3.67 22.59
CA LEU A 890 -1.97 -4.71 22.07
C LEU A 890 -1.27 -6.08 22.07
N VAL A 891 -0.04 -6.14 21.54
CA VAL A 891 0.75 -7.39 21.47
C VAL A 891 1.07 -7.90 22.87
N PHE A 892 1.54 -7.03 23.78
CA PHE A 892 1.93 -7.46 25.13
C PHE A 892 0.73 -7.84 25.99
N ALA A 893 -0.36 -7.08 25.96
CA ALA A 893 -1.58 -7.44 26.69
C ALA A 893 -2.19 -8.74 26.15
N THR A 894 -2.15 -8.97 24.84
CA THR A 894 -2.60 -10.25 24.27
C THR A 894 -1.69 -11.39 24.73
N ALA A 895 -0.37 -11.21 24.71
CA ALA A 895 0.59 -12.22 25.19
C ALA A 895 0.43 -12.52 26.69
N ASP A 896 0.09 -11.54 27.52
CA ASP A 896 -0.22 -11.75 28.93
C ASP A 896 -1.44 -12.66 29.13
N LEU A 897 -2.45 -12.59 28.25
CA LEU A 897 -3.56 -13.55 28.25
C LEU A 897 -3.05 -14.94 27.87
N LEU A 898 -2.31 -15.06 26.76
CA LEU A 898 -1.78 -16.35 26.29
C LEU A 898 -0.88 -17.02 27.33
N ALA A 899 -0.21 -16.25 28.20
CA ALA A 899 0.62 -16.76 29.29
C ALA A 899 -0.14 -17.02 30.60
N SER A 900 -1.32 -16.46 30.81
CA SER A 900 -2.06 -16.59 32.08
C SER A 900 -3.32 -17.45 32.00
N PHE A 901 -3.87 -17.63 30.80
CA PHE A 901 -5.00 -18.55 30.58
C PHE A 901 -4.63 -20.03 30.78
N PRO A 902 -3.48 -20.54 30.29
CA PRO A 902 -3.07 -21.91 30.56
C PRO A 902 -2.82 -22.12 32.06
N HIS A 903 -3.28 -23.25 32.60
CA HIS A 903 -3.06 -23.60 34.00
C HIS A 903 -1.96 -24.63 34.15
N PHE A 904 -1.15 -24.52 35.21
CA PHE A 904 -0.05 -25.45 35.45
C PHE A 904 -0.55 -26.72 36.13
N ASP A 905 -0.41 -27.85 35.46
CA ASP A 905 -0.65 -29.17 36.03
C ASP A 905 0.63 -29.66 36.74
N GLN A 906 0.55 -29.79 38.06
CA GLN A 906 1.70 -30.17 38.90
C GLN A 906 2.15 -31.62 38.66
N GLN A 907 1.24 -32.53 38.31
CA GLN A 907 1.55 -33.94 38.08
C GLN A 907 2.29 -34.13 36.76
N ARG A 908 1.87 -33.37 35.74
CA ARG A 908 2.46 -33.40 34.39
C ARG A 908 3.67 -32.49 34.25
N GLY A 909 3.82 -31.51 35.15
CA GLY A 909 4.85 -30.48 35.05
C GLY A 909 4.69 -29.57 33.83
N GLN A 910 3.46 -29.42 33.32
CA GLN A 910 3.14 -28.76 32.06
C GLN A 910 1.99 -27.76 32.21
N PHE A 911 1.93 -26.76 31.33
CA PHE A 911 0.77 -25.89 31.18
C PHE A 911 -0.26 -26.52 30.25
N ILE A 912 -1.50 -26.59 30.71
CA ILE A 912 -2.67 -27.12 30.01
C ILE A 912 -3.57 -25.97 29.55
N ILE A 913 -3.99 -25.99 28.29
CA ILE A 913 -4.98 -25.04 27.74
C ILE A 913 -6.38 -25.65 27.90
N GLY A 914 -7.30 -24.93 28.54
CA GLY A 914 -8.62 -25.43 28.91
C GLY A 914 -8.60 -26.48 30.05
N PRO A 915 -9.74 -27.04 30.43
CA PRO A 915 -11.07 -26.47 30.23
C PRO A 915 -11.25 -25.16 31.03
N PRO A 916 -12.21 -24.29 30.65
CA PRO A 916 -13.09 -24.44 29.50
C PRO A 916 -12.40 -24.01 28.20
N ILE A 917 -12.64 -24.74 27.10
CA ILE A 917 -12.23 -24.33 25.75
C ILE A 917 -13.06 -25.04 24.70
N ILE A 918 -13.45 -24.32 23.65
CA ILE A 918 -13.90 -24.90 22.38
C ILE A 918 -12.82 -24.55 21.35
N PRO A 919 -12.20 -25.55 20.70
CA PRO A 919 -11.21 -25.27 19.69
C PRO A 919 -11.86 -24.83 18.37
N ALA A 920 -11.03 -24.48 17.40
CA ALA A 920 -11.46 -24.09 16.06
C ALA A 920 -12.38 -25.12 15.41
N GLN A 921 -12.21 -26.40 15.70
CA GLN A 921 -13.20 -27.42 15.35
C GLN A 921 -14.36 -27.35 16.36
N GLU A 922 -15.45 -26.64 16.06
CA GLU A 922 -16.44 -26.15 17.05
C GLU A 922 -17.42 -27.22 17.60
N VAL A 923 -17.00 -28.49 17.62
CA VAL A 923 -17.84 -29.67 17.94
C VAL A 923 -17.65 -30.21 19.37
N TRP A 924 -16.68 -29.68 20.11
CA TRP A 924 -16.27 -30.24 21.41
C TRP A 924 -16.97 -29.60 22.60
N ALA A 925 -17.18 -30.38 23.67
CA ALA A 925 -17.78 -29.87 24.90
C ALA A 925 -16.80 -28.94 25.65
N PRO A 926 -17.19 -27.69 25.96
CA PRO A 926 -16.26 -26.69 26.50
C PRO A 926 -15.61 -27.11 27.82
N LEU A 927 -16.36 -27.75 28.72
CA LEU A 927 -15.95 -27.98 30.11
C LEU A 927 -15.05 -29.22 30.30
N THR A 928 -14.87 -30.04 29.27
CA THR A 928 -14.05 -31.27 29.34
C THR A 928 -12.88 -31.27 28.35
N THR A 929 -12.89 -30.36 27.39
CA THR A 929 -11.87 -30.30 26.34
C THR A 929 -10.61 -29.60 26.86
N PHE A 930 -9.43 -30.11 26.47
CA PHE A 930 -8.15 -29.49 26.81
C PHE A 930 -7.08 -29.81 25.77
N ASN A 931 -6.02 -29.01 25.75
CA ASN A 931 -4.88 -29.12 24.84
C ASN A 931 -5.24 -29.39 23.36
N PRO A 932 -6.03 -28.52 22.71
CA PRO A 932 -6.23 -28.61 21.26
C PRO A 932 -4.94 -28.35 20.46
N THR A 933 -4.70 -29.10 19.38
CA THR A 933 -3.43 -29.04 18.63
C THR A 933 -3.16 -27.67 18.01
N PHE A 934 -4.16 -27.06 17.37
CA PHE A 934 -3.96 -25.78 16.68
C PHE A 934 -3.70 -24.65 17.66
N GLU A 935 -4.47 -24.59 18.75
CA GLU A 935 -4.41 -23.58 19.78
C GLU A 935 -3.10 -23.67 20.58
N LEU A 936 -2.62 -24.88 20.88
CA LEU A 936 -1.30 -25.05 21.50
C LEU A 936 -0.19 -24.42 20.65
N GLU A 937 -0.20 -24.68 19.34
CA GLU A 937 0.78 -24.09 18.44
C GLU A 937 0.56 -22.58 18.25
N TYR A 938 -0.68 -22.12 18.23
CA TYR A 938 -0.97 -20.69 18.05
C TYR A 938 -0.61 -19.86 19.29
N PHE A 939 -0.83 -20.40 20.49
CA PHE A 939 -0.38 -19.78 21.75
C PHE A 939 1.15 -19.72 21.78
N ARG A 940 1.83 -20.78 21.34
CA ARG A 940 3.29 -20.80 21.22
C ARG A 940 3.77 -19.74 20.24
N TYR A 941 3.22 -19.70 19.03
CA TYR A 941 3.53 -18.68 18.03
C TYR A 941 3.31 -17.26 18.58
N GLY A 942 2.17 -17.02 19.24
CA GLY A 942 1.82 -15.71 19.81
C GLY A 942 2.83 -15.26 20.87
N LEU A 943 3.18 -16.13 21.82
CA LEU A 943 4.16 -15.84 22.86
C LEU A 943 5.59 -15.67 22.28
N THR A 944 6.01 -16.54 21.37
CA THR A 944 7.32 -16.42 20.69
C THR A 944 7.41 -15.10 19.92
N THR A 945 6.35 -14.73 19.20
CA THR A 945 6.29 -13.48 18.42
C THR A 945 6.30 -12.26 19.34
N ALA A 946 5.56 -12.28 20.44
CA ALA A 946 5.58 -11.20 21.42
C ALA A 946 6.97 -11.02 22.07
N GLN A 947 7.71 -12.10 22.32
CA GLN A 947 9.11 -12.00 22.77
C GLN A 947 10.00 -11.34 21.71
N LYS A 948 9.86 -11.73 20.44
CA LYS A 948 10.57 -11.06 19.32
C LYS A 948 10.25 -9.56 19.27
N TRP A 949 9.01 -9.16 19.55
CA TRP A 949 8.63 -7.74 19.65
C TRP A 949 9.35 -7.02 20.79
N ARG A 950 9.46 -7.63 21.98
CA ARG A 950 10.22 -7.07 23.10
C ARG A 950 11.68 -6.86 22.71
N GLU A 951 12.31 -7.86 22.10
CA GLU A 951 13.70 -7.81 21.64
C GLU A 951 13.90 -6.70 20.59
N ARG A 952 13.02 -6.60 19.59
CA ARG A 952 13.05 -5.55 18.56
C ARG A 952 12.88 -4.14 19.15
N LEU A 953 12.15 -4.00 20.26
CA LEU A 953 11.99 -2.75 21.02
C LEU A 953 13.17 -2.45 21.97
N GLY A 954 14.15 -3.35 22.09
CA GLY A 954 15.27 -3.26 23.03
C GLY A 954 14.86 -3.55 24.48
N GLN A 955 13.72 -4.21 24.69
CA GLN A 955 13.25 -4.61 26.01
C GLN A 955 13.70 -6.04 26.34
N PRO A 956 14.00 -6.36 27.61
CA PRO A 956 14.31 -7.74 28.00
C PRO A 956 13.09 -8.64 27.79
N ARG A 957 13.33 -9.90 27.46
CA ARG A 957 12.29 -10.94 27.39
C ARG A 957 11.49 -11.02 28.68
N ASN A 958 10.20 -11.34 28.58
CA ASN A 958 9.34 -11.54 29.75
C ASN A 958 9.53 -12.97 30.29
N ALA A 959 9.98 -13.10 31.54
CA ALA A 959 10.28 -14.40 32.15
C ALA A 959 9.04 -15.28 32.37
N ASP A 960 7.87 -14.70 32.61
CA ASP A 960 6.62 -15.48 32.73
C ASP A 960 6.23 -16.11 31.39
N TRP A 961 6.38 -15.36 30.28
CA TRP A 961 6.10 -15.88 28.94
C TRP A 961 7.07 -17.01 28.59
N ASP A 962 8.37 -16.87 28.92
CA ASP A 962 9.36 -17.94 28.74
C ASP A 962 9.06 -19.18 29.60
N ARG A 963 8.58 -18.99 30.83
CA ARG A 963 8.15 -20.09 31.70
C ARG A 963 7.02 -20.90 31.09
N VAL A 964 6.04 -20.23 30.50
CA VAL A 964 4.92 -20.89 29.82
C VAL A 964 5.39 -21.56 28.55
N LEU A 965 6.13 -20.88 27.68
CA LEU A 965 6.69 -21.45 26.44
C LEU A 965 7.47 -22.75 26.70
N GLY A 966 8.34 -22.75 27.71
CA GLY A 966 9.19 -23.89 28.06
C GLY A 966 8.46 -25.07 28.71
N LYS A 967 7.21 -24.89 29.15
CA LYS A 967 6.40 -25.94 29.80
C LYS A 967 5.02 -26.12 29.19
N LEU A 968 4.69 -25.45 28.08
CA LEU A 968 3.43 -25.62 27.38
C LEU A 968 3.34 -27.06 26.86
N SER A 969 2.17 -27.68 27.01
CA SER A 969 1.94 -29.07 26.60
C SER A 969 2.38 -29.34 25.16
N PRO A 970 2.93 -30.53 24.87
CA PRO A 970 3.25 -30.92 23.50
C PRO A 970 1.98 -31.09 22.67
N LEU A 971 2.12 -31.00 21.35
CA LEU A 971 1.01 -31.26 20.43
C LEU A 971 0.52 -32.71 20.57
N PRO A 972 -0.78 -32.95 20.84
CA PRO A 972 -1.29 -34.29 21.09
C PRO A 972 -1.29 -35.12 19.80
N LYS A 973 -0.80 -36.35 19.92
CA LYS A 973 -0.71 -37.30 18.81
C LYS A 973 -1.03 -38.71 19.29
N LYS A 974 -1.60 -39.51 18.39
CA LYS A 974 -1.83 -40.95 18.58
C LYS A 974 -1.41 -41.69 17.33
N ASP A 975 -0.69 -42.80 17.49
CA ASP A 975 -0.25 -43.68 16.39
C ASP A 975 0.43 -42.94 15.22
N GLY A 976 1.22 -41.91 15.55
CA GLY A 976 1.95 -41.10 14.58
C GLY A 976 1.08 -40.14 13.74
N LEU A 977 -0.12 -39.81 14.20
CA LEU A 977 -1.03 -38.80 13.65
C LEU A 977 -1.37 -37.74 14.71
N TYR A 978 -1.45 -36.47 14.32
CA TYR A 978 -2.00 -35.44 15.21
C TYR A 978 -3.50 -35.64 15.39
N VAL A 979 -4.02 -35.34 16.58
CA VAL A 979 -5.47 -35.35 16.88
C VAL A 979 -5.96 -33.92 17.10
N ALA A 980 -7.27 -33.67 17.06
CA ALA A 980 -7.82 -32.33 17.29
C ALA A 980 -7.58 -31.83 18.72
N THR A 981 -7.74 -32.70 19.72
CA THR A 981 -7.56 -32.39 21.15
C THR A 981 -7.01 -33.59 21.90
N GLU A 982 -6.17 -33.34 22.92
CA GLU A 982 -5.66 -34.38 23.82
C GLU A 982 -6.78 -35.11 24.58
N SER A 983 -7.89 -34.42 24.87
CA SER A 983 -9.04 -34.99 25.58
C SER A 983 -9.77 -36.09 24.79
N PHE A 984 -9.52 -36.23 23.48
CA PHE A 984 -10.12 -37.24 22.63
C PHE A 984 -9.08 -37.91 21.71
N PRO A 985 -8.21 -38.79 22.26
CA PRO A 985 -7.13 -39.41 21.49
C PRO A 985 -7.65 -40.40 20.43
N SER A 986 -8.87 -40.92 20.58
CA SER A 986 -9.46 -41.94 19.70
C SER A 986 -10.11 -41.39 18.42
N LEU A 987 -9.87 -40.12 18.06
CA LEU A 987 -10.40 -39.47 16.85
C LEU A 987 -10.27 -40.34 15.59
N TRP A 988 -9.07 -40.86 15.34
CA TRP A 988 -8.79 -41.65 14.13
C TRP A 988 -9.36 -43.07 14.18
N ASP A 989 -9.57 -43.64 15.37
CA ASP A 989 -10.24 -44.93 15.50
C ASP A 989 -11.71 -44.78 15.16
N GLN A 990 -12.33 -43.70 15.63
CA GLN A 990 -13.70 -43.36 15.28
C GLN A 990 -13.84 -43.09 13.78
N ALA A 991 -12.94 -42.28 13.18
CA ALA A 991 -12.97 -41.97 11.75
C ALA A 991 -12.86 -43.23 10.85
N ARG A 992 -12.20 -44.30 11.33
CA ARG A 992 -12.09 -45.58 10.62
C ARG A 992 -13.25 -46.54 10.88
N SER A 993 -14.16 -46.23 11.80
CA SER A 993 -15.28 -47.11 12.14
C SER A 993 -16.26 -47.23 10.96
N ALA A 994 -17.10 -48.27 10.99
CA ALA A 994 -18.09 -48.49 9.93
C ALA A 994 -19.14 -47.37 9.86
N GLU A 995 -19.35 -46.66 10.96
CA GLU A 995 -20.30 -45.56 11.13
C GLU A 995 -19.76 -44.23 10.62
N CYS A 996 -18.45 -43.96 10.70
CA CYS A 996 -17.89 -42.65 10.34
C CYS A 996 -17.01 -42.65 9.08
N SER A 997 -16.72 -43.82 8.50
CA SER A 997 -15.93 -43.95 7.27
C SER A 997 -16.80 -43.89 6.00
N ASN A 998 -16.15 -43.72 4.84
CA ASN A 998 -16.80 -43.78 3.51
C ASN A 998 -17.98 -42.80 3.34
N GLY A 999 -17.93 -41.63 3.96
CA GLY A 999 -18.98 -40.61 3.87
C GLY A 999 -20.30 -40.98 4.57
N ARG A 1000 -20.25 -41.86 5.58
CA ARG A 1000 -21.43 -42.29 6.37
C ARG A 1000 -21.60 -41.55 7.70
N THR A 1001 -20.92 -40.41 7.85
CA THR A 1001 -20.83 -39.56 9.04
C THR A 1001 -22.19 -39.33 9.69
N ARG A 1002 -22.32 -39.73 10.96
CA ARG A 1002 -23.45 -39.37 11.83
C ARG A 1002 -23.13 -38.14 12.68
N HIS A 1003 -24.12 -37.63 13.40
CA HIS A 1003 -23.93 -36.52 14.32
C HIS A 1003 -22.85 -36.80 15.39
N GLU A 1004 -22.59 -38.06 15.76
CA GLU A 1004 -21.59 -38.42 16.77
C GLU A 1004 -20.16 -38.55 16.22
N CYS A 1005 -19.98 -38.46 14.89
CA CYS A 1005 -18.68 -38.58 14.24
C CYS A 1005 -17.92 -37.23 14.30
N PHE A 1006 -16.66 -37.26 14.72
CA PHE A 1006 -15.84 -36.05 14.88
C PHE A 1006 -14.85 -35.80 13.72
N ASN A 1007 -14.83 -36.64 12.68
CA ASN A 1007 -14.04 -36.48 11.45
C ASN A 1007 -14.74 -35.59 10.41
N ARG A 1008 -15.35 -34.50 10.87
CA ARG A 1008 -16.07 -33.49 10.11
C ARG A 1008 -15.68 -32.13 10.68
N ASP A 1009 -16.25 -31.06 10.14
CA ASP A 1009 -15.90 -29.71 10.57
C ASP A 1009 -14.43 -29.39 10.22
N HIS A 1010 -13.88 -28.33 10.77
CA HIS A 1010 -12.55 -27.84 10.46
C HIS A 1010 -11.47 -28.88 10.84
N PRO A 1011 -10.61 -29.35 9.92
CA PRO A 1011 -9.43 -30.16 10.26
C PRO A 1011 -8.34 -29.29 10.90
N SER A 1012 -8.67 -28.66 12.03
CA SER A 1012 -7.97 -27.52 12.63
C SER A 1012 -6.50 -27.78 12.93
N PHE A 1013 -6.14 -29.01 13.31
CA PHE A 1013 -4.76 -29.42 13.59
C PHE A 1013 -3.82 -29.22 12.39
N LEU A 1014 -4.32 -29.18 11.16
CA LEU A 1014 -3.52 -28.83 9.99
C LEU A 1014 -3.05 -27.36 10.02
N GLY A 1015 -3.81 -26.48 10.66
CA GLY A 1015 -3.48 -25.06 10.83
C GLY A 1015 -2.23 -24.79 11.65
N ALA A 1016 -1.82 -25.74 12.49
CA ALA A 1016 -0.56 -25.69 13.23
C ALA A 1016 0.66 -25.61 12.30
N PHE A 1017 0.54 -26.07 11.06
CA PHE A 1017 1.60 -26.00 10.05
C PHE A 1017 1.22 -25.25 8.78
N GLY A 1018 -0.07 -25.24 8.41
CA GLY A 1018 -0.56 -24.53 7.23
C GLY A 1018 -0.56 -23.02 7.42
N LEU A 1019 -1.30 -22.54 8.42
CA LEU A 1019 -1.39 -21.11 8.73
C LEU A 1019 -0.17 -20.62 9.54
N LEU A 1020 0.34 -21.46 10.44
CA LEU A 1020 1.42 -21.13 11.37
C LEU A 1020 2.73 -21.82 10.97
N PRO A 1021 3.91 -21.24 11.28
CA PRO A 1021 5.24 -21.82 10.94
C PRO A 1021 5.45 -23.26 11.42
N GLY A 1022 4.74 -23.68 12.48
CA GLY A 1022 4.81 -25.00 13.08
C GLY A 1022 6.14 -25.28 13.76
N GLU A 1023 6.55 -24.41 14.69
CA GLU A 1023 7.78 -24.54 15.47
C GLU A 1023 7.82 -25.88 16.24
N SER A 1024 6.66 -26.42 16.66
CA SER A 1024 6.56 -27.72 17.35
C SER A 1024 6.04 -28.87 16.48
N VAL A 1025 5.90 -28.65 15.17
CA VAL A 1025 5.32 -29.64 14.26
C VAL A 1025 6.40 -30.60 13.74
N ASP A 1026 6.17 -31.90 13.93
CA ASP A 1026 6.91 -32.96 13.26
C ASP A 1026 6.37 -33.14 11.83
N ARG A 1027 7.18 -32.76 10.83
CA ARG A 1027 6.76 -32.75 9.42
C ARG A 1027 6.31 -34.13 8.91
N PRO A 1028 7.02 -35.25 9.19
CA PRO A 1028 6.54 -36.58 8.81
C PRO A 1028 5.18 -36.95 9.42
N THR A 1029 4.95 -36.60 10.70
CA THR A 1029 3.64 -36.78 11.36
C THR A 1029 2.57 -35.92 10.71
N MET A 1030 2.86 -34.65 10.41
CA MET A 1030 1.91 -33.76 9.73
C MET A 1030 1.56 -34.27 8.33
N LYS A 1031 2.53 -34.81 7.57
CA LYS A 1031 2.28 -35.45 6.27
C LYS A 1031 1.37 -36.67 6.38
N ARG A 1032 1.62 -37.57 7.34
CA ARG A 1032 0.69 -38.70 7.60
C ARG A 1032 -0.70 -38.21 8.00
N THR A 1033 -0.77 -37.13 8.77
CA THR A 1033 -2.02 -36.51 9.20
C THR A 1033 -2.80 -35.91 8.03
N LEU A 1034 -2.13 -35.19 7.11
CA LEU A 1034 -2.72 -34.69 5.88
C LEU A 1034 -3.31 -35.84 5.02
N ASN A 1035 -2.56 -36.93 4.85
CA ASN A 1035 -3.03 -38.10 4.11
C ASN A 1035 -4.25 -38.77 4.79
N ALA A 1036 -4.28 -38.78 6.12
CA ALA A 1036 -5.44 -39.27 6.87
C ALA A 1036 -6.66 -38.35 6.69
N VAL A 1037 -6.49 -37.03 6.65
CA VAL A 1037 -7.57 -36.09 6.35
C VAL A 1037 -8.12 -36.33 4.94
N GLU A 1038 -7.26 -36.46 3.94
CA GLU A 1038 -7.67 -36.68 2.56
C GLU A 1038 -8.54 -37.94 2.37
N THR A 1039 -8.33 -38.96 3.19
CA THR A 1039 -8.96 -40.28 3.05
C THR A 1039 -10.12 -40.52 4.01
N LEU A 1040 -10.05 -39.97 5.23
CA LEU A 1040 -10.99 -40.28 6.31
C LEU A 1040 -11.85 -39.09 6.73
N TRP A 1041 -11.52 -37.86 6.36
CA TRP A 1041 -12.30 -36.69 6.75
C TRP A 1041 -13.51 -36.48 5.85
N ASP A 1042 -14.66 -36.12 6.42
CA ASP A 1042 -15.85 -35.79 5.66
C ASP A 1042 -15.81 -34.34 5.15
N LEU A 1043 -15.19 -34.17 3.99
CA LEU A 1043 -15.05 -32.89 3.31
C LEU A 1043 -16.39 -32.31 2.81
N ARG A 1044 -17.53 -33.02 2.94
CA ARG A 1044 -18.84 -32.44 2.61
C ARG A 1044 -19.33 -31.48 3.69
N GLN A 1045 -18.86 -31.66 4.93
CA GLN A 1045 -19.15 -30.80 6.08
C GLN A 1045 -17.89 -30.06 6.51
N THR A 1046 -17.38 -29.20 5.62
CA THR A 1046 -16.28 -28.25 5.84
C THR A 1046 -16.70 -26.87 5.36
N TRP A 1047 -16.02 -25.82 5.80
CA TRP A 1047 -16.24 -24.43 5.41
C TRP A 1047 -15.30 -24.05 4.27
N GLY A 1048 -15.64 -22.98 3.55
CA GLY A 1048 -14.87 -22.60 2.37
C GLY A 1048 -13.41 -22.19 2.67
N TRP A 1049 -13.08 -21.76 3.89
CA TRP A 1049 -11.70 -21.46 4.30
C TRP A 1049 -10.87 -22.71 4.65
N ASP A 1050 -11.50 -23.87 4.86
CA ASP A 1050 -10.78 -25.13 5.16
C ASP A 1050 -9.96 -25.60 3.96
N TYR A 1051 -10.43 -25.37 2.73
CA TYR A 1051 -9.73 -25.78 1.52
C TYR A 1051 -8.39 -25.03 1.35
N PRO A 1052 -8.34 -23.68 1.49
CA PRO A 1052 -7.09 -22.94 1.61
C PRO A 1052 -6.20 -23.40 2.78
N LEU A 1053 -6.75 -23.71 3.95
CA LEU A 1053 -5.99 -24.21 5.10
C LEU A 1053 -5.24 -25.49 4.74
N ILE A 1054 -5.95 -26.49 4.20
CA ILE A 1054 -5.38 -27.76 3.77
C ILE A 1054 -4.33 -27.54 2.67
N ALA A 1055 -4.61 -26.64 1.71
CA ALA A 1055 -3.70 -26.32 0.63
C ALA A 1055 -2.38 -25.70 1.13
N MET A 1056 -2.43 -24.79 2.11
CA MET A 1056 -1.22 -24.22 2.72
C MET A 1056 -0.39 -25.30 3.43
N THR A 1057 -1.05 -26.22 4.16
CA THR A 1057 -0.36 -27.35 4.79
C THR A 1057 0.32 -28.25 3.76
N ALA A 1058 -0.38 -28.60 2.68
CA ALA A 1058 0.17 -29.40 1.58
C ALA A 1058 1.37 -28.70 0.90
N ALA A 1059 1.26 -27.41 0.63
CA ALA A 1059 2.35 -26.63 0.02
C ALA A 1059 3.62 -26.64 0.90
N ARG A 1060 3.49 -26.45 2.22
CA ARG A 1060 4.62 -26.51 3.17
C ARG A 1060 5.22 -27.89 3.32
N LEU A 1061 4.43 -28.93 3.10
CA LEU A 1061 4.88 -30.33 3.03
C LEU A 1061 5.48 -30.71 1.68
N GLN A 1062 5.65 -29.74 0.77
CA GLN A 1062 6.16 -29.95 -0.59
C GLN A 1062 5.27 -30.87 -1.42
N GLU A 1063 3.95 -30.78 -1.25
CA GLU A 1063 2.93 -31.48 -2.04
C GLU A 1063 2.08 -30.49 -2.85
N PRO A 1064 2.67 -29.80 -3.84
CA PRO A 1064 1.98 -28.72 -4.55
C PRO A 1064 0.80 -29.19 -5.40
N GLU A 1065 0.80 -30.43 -5.90
CA GLU A 1065 -0.36 -31.02 -6.59
C GLU A 1065 -1.55 -31.20 -5.64
N THR A 1066 -1.30 -31.67 -4.43
CA THR A 1066 -2.31 -31.78 -3.37
C THR A 1066 -2.82 -30.39 -2.99
N ALA A 1067 -1.94 -29.38 -2.91
CA ALA A 1067 -2.34 -28.00 -2.62
C ALA A 1067 -3.32 -27.45 -3.67
N VAL A 1068 -2.97 -27.55 -4.97
CA VAL A 1068 -3.85 -27.13 -6.07
C VAL A 1068 -5.15 -27.94 -6.08
N LYS A 1069 -5.08 -29.25 -5.83
CA LYS A 1069 -6.27 -30.12 -5.73
C LYS A 1069 -7.26 -29.59 -4.69
N PHE A 1070 -6.80 -29.17 -3.51
CA PHE A 1070 -7.70 -28.68 -2.46
C PHE A 1070 -8.27 -27.29 -2.79
N LEU A 1071 -7.48 -26.37 -3.35
CA LEU A 1071 -8.00 -25.07 -3.81
C LEU A 1071 -9.14 -25.20 -4.82
N LEU A 1072 -9.17 -26.29 -5.60
CA LEU A 1072 -10.17 -26.58 -6.62
C LEU A 1072 -11.00 -27.83 -6.29
N PHE A 1073 -11.04 -28.24 -5.02
CA PHE A 1073 -11.80 -29.40 -4.61
C PHE A 1073 -13.27 -29.21 -4.94
N ASN A 1074 -13.91 -30.24 -5.51
CA ASN A 1074 -15.30 -30.20 -5.89
C ASN A 1074 -16.24 -30.42 -4.69
N GLY A 1075 -16.22 -29.48 -3.74
CA GLY A 1075 -17.09 -29.44 -2.57
C GLY A 1075 -18.11 -28.30 -2.68
N LYS A 1076 -19.26 -28.42 -2.01
CA LYS A 1076 -20.34 -27.41 -2.08
C LYS A 1076 -19.90 -26.04 -1.57
N ASN A 1077 -19.12 -26.02 -0.49
CA ASN A 1077 -18.55 -24.80 0.10
C ASN A 1077 -17.28 -24.28 -0.61
N ASN A 1078 -16.86 -24.91 -1.70
CA ASN A 1078 -15.72 -24.46 -2.54
C ASN A 1078 -16.17 -24.11 -3.98
N GLN A 1079 -17.48 -23.86 -4.19
CA GLN A 1079 -18.04 -23.47 -5.47
C GLN A 1079 -18.03 -21.95 -5.62
N TYR A 1080 -17.13 -21.43 -6.46
CA TYR A 1080 -17.05 -19.99 -6.76
C TYR A 1080 -17.98 -19.66 -7.92
N GLY A 1081 -19.06 -18.93 -7.65
CA GLY A 1081 -20.03 -18.47 -8.63
C GLY A 1081 -19.43 -17.50 -9.66
N LYS A 1082 -20.25 -17.03 -10.62
CA LYS A 1082 -19.80 -16.09 -11.66
C LYS A 1082 -19.30 -14.76 -11.10
N SER A 1083 -19.87 -14.31 -9.98
CA SER A 1083 -19.42 -13.13 -9.25
C SER A 1083 -18.13 -13.37 -8.45
N GLY A 1084 -17.72 -14.62 -8.27
CA GLY A 1084 -16.60 -15.03 -7.41
C GLY A 1084 -16.98 -15.31 -5.96
N MET A 1085 -18.25 -15.13 -5.58
CA MET A 1085 -18.76 -15.47 -4.25
C MET A 1085 -18.92 -16.99 -4.08
N THR A 1086 -18.84 -17.46 -2.83
CA THR A 1086 -18.99 -18.87 -2.46
C THR A 1086 -20.14 -19.06 -1.48
N PRO A 1087 -21.02 -20.07 -1.64
CA PRO A 1087 -22.11 -20.29 -0.70
C PRO A 1087 -21.62 -20.87 0.63
N ARG A 1088 -22.50 -20.84 1.64
CA ARG A 1088 -22.38 -21.63 2.86
C ARG A 1088 -23.50 -22.66 2.91
N VAL A 1089 -23.11 -23.94 2.95
CA VAL A 1089 -23.97 -25.11 2.83
C VAL A 1089 -23.64 -26.08 3.95
N HIS A 1090 -24.68 -26.65 4.57
CA HIS A 1090 -24.55 -27.68 5.60
C HIS A 1090 -25.21 -28.98 5.13
N LEU A 1091 -24.74 -30.11 5.64
CA LEU A 1091 -25.51 -31.36 5.58
C LEU A 1091 -26.77 -31.22 6.45
N ASP A 1092 -27.89 -31.80 6.00
CA ASP A 1092 -29.17 -31.69 6.71
C ASP A 1092 -29.10 -32.21 8.15
N GLU A 1093 -28.36 -33.30 8.37
CA GLU A 1093 -28.11 -33.91 9.68
C GLU A 1093 -27.37 -32.99 10.67
N HIS A 1094 -26.81 -31.88 10.18
CA HIS A 1094 -25.96 -30.96 10.95
C HIS A 1094 -26.46 -29.52 10.93
N ALA A 1095 -27.32 -29.15 9.97
CA ALA A 1095 -27.81 -27.79 9.79
C ALA A 1095 -28.43 -27.20 11.07
N ASP A 1096 -29.13 -28.02 11.86
CA ASP A 1096 -29.80 -27.60 13.10
C ASP A 1096 -28.83 -27.29 14.25
N SER A 1097 -27.57 -27.73 14.14
CA SER A 1097 -26.53 -27.42 15.14
C SER A 1097 -25.98 -26.00 14.99
N PHE A 1098 -26.11 -25.39 13.80
CA PHE A 1098 -25.52 -24.09 13.47
C PHE A 1098 -26.55 -22.99 13.32
N VAL A 1099 -27.72 -23.29 12.76
CA VAL A 1099 -28.84 -22.34 12.62
C VAL A 1099 -30.15 -23.09 12.84
N PRO A 1100 -30.77 -23.00 14.02
CA PRO A 1100 -32.04 -23.69 14.28
C PRO A 1100 -33.16 -23.11 13.38
N THR A 1101 -33.93 -23.98 12.73
CA THR A 1101 -35.28 -23.61 12.24
C THR A 1101 -36.28 -23.84 13.36
N ALA A 1102 -37.13 -22.85 13.65
CA ALA A 1102 -38.03 -22.87 14.80
C ALA A 1102 -39.15 -23.94 14.73
N ASP A 1103 -39.32 -24.64 13.61
CA ASP A 1103 -40.51 -25.47 13.36
C ASP A 1103 -40.23 -26.95 13.05
N GLY A 1104 -38.96 -27.40 12.99
CA GLY A 1104 -38.61 -28.79 12.72
C GLY A 1104 -39.16 -29.35 11.40
N SER A 1105 -39.54 -28.48 10.45
CA SER A 1105 -40.09 -28.88 9.17
C SER A 1105 -38.99 -29.47 8.25
N ALA A 1106 -39.37 -30.43 7.40
CA ALA A 1106 -38.47 -30.95 6.38
C ALA A 1106 -38.05 -29.80 5.46
N LYS A 1107 -36.74 -29.51 5.42
CA LYS A 1107 -36.21 -28.40 4.63
C LYS A 1107 -36.43 -28.72 3.14
N PRO A 1108 -37.03 -27.81 2.36
CA PRO A 1108 -37.22 -28.05 0.93
C PRO A 1108 -35.86 -28.29 0.27
N VAL A 1109 -35.81 -29.22 -0.70
CA VAL A 1109 -34.58 -29.53 -1.44
C VAL A 1109 -34.10 -28.26 -2.13
N GLY A 1110 -32.98 -27.71 -1.64
CA GLY A 1110 -32.38 -26.49 -2.14
C GLY A 1110 -31.59 -26.71 -3.44
N PRO A 1111 -30.97 -25.65 -3.98
CA PRO A 1111 -30.17 -25.71 -5.22
C PRO A 1111 -28.93 -26.63 -5.12
N ASP A 1112 -28.55 -27.04 -3.90
CA ASP A 1112 -27.41 -27.93 -3.65
C ASP A 1112 -27.74 -29.42 -3.78
N GLY A 1113 -29.01 -29.78 -3.94
CA GLY A 1113 -29.51 -31.15 -4.04
C GLY A 1113 -29.94 -31.75 -2.70
N PRO A 1114 -30.49 -32.97 -2.70
CA PRO A 1114 -30.96 -33.64 -1.48
C PRO A 1114 -29.84 -33.86 -0.46
N GLY A 1115 -30.14 -33.71 0.84
CA GLY A 1115 -29.18 -33.90 1.93
C GLY A 1115 -28.39 -32.65 2.30
N TYR A 1116 -28.65 -31.51 1.66
CA TYR A 1116 -27.96 -30.24 1.88
C TYR A 1116 -28.93 -29.08 2.14
N THR A 1117 -28.56 -28.23 3.10
CA THR A 1117 -29.23 -26.98 3.43
C THR A 1117 -28.31 -25.80 3.13
N ARG A 1118 -28.74 -24.90 2.23
CA ARG A 1118 -28.05 -23.63 1.98
C ARG A 1118 -28.37 -22.61 3.07
N ALA A 1119 -27.35 -22.17 3.78
CA ALA A 1119 -27.46 -21.21 4.88
C ALA A 1119 -27.10 -19.77 4.49
N ALA A 1120 -26.26 -19.60 3.46
CA ALA A 1120 -25.94 -18.30 2.86
C ALA A 1120 -25.52 -18.47 1.39
N GLU A 1121 -25.69 -17.42 0.60
CA GLU A 1121 -25.25 -17.39 -0.81
C GLU A 1121 -23.81 -16.87 -0.95
N THR A 1122 -23.28 -16.23 0.10
CA THR A 1122 -21.89 -15.82 0.19
C THR A 1122 -21.27 -16.21 1.53
N TYR A 1123 -19.95 -16.38 1.54
CA TYR A 1123 -19.12 -16.63 2.72
C TYR A 1123 -17.69 -16.20 2.39
N PHE A 1124 -17.35 -14.96 2.75
CA PHE A 1124 -16.12 -14.31 2.31
C PHE A 1124 -14.82 -14.81 2.97
N PRO A 1125 -14.80 -15.51 4.12
CA PRO A 1125 -13.59 -16.19 4.59
C PRO A 1125 -12.99 -17.15 3.54
N SER A 1126 -13.80 -17.71 2.63
CA SER A 1126 -13.31 -18.53 1.51
C SER A 1126 -12.46 -17.71 0.53
N ASN A 1127 -12.90 -16.50 0.18
CA ASN A 1127 -12.19 -15.61 -0.73
C ASN A 1127 -10.88 -15.11 -0.13
N GLY A 1128 -10.90 -14.60 1.10
CA GLY A 1128 -9.69 -14.12 1.76
C GLY A 1128 -8.72 -15.27 2.11
N GLY A 1129 -9.23 -16.44 2.49
CA GLY A 1129 -8.45 -17.66 2.68
C GLY A 1129 -7.78 -18.13 1.40
N LEU A 1130 -8.49 -18.14 0.26
CA LEU A 1130 -7.91 -18.45 -1.04
C LEU A 1130 -6.75 -17.50 -1.38
N LEU A 1131 -6.93 -16.20 -1.17
CA LEU A 1131 -5.87 -15.21 -1.41
C LEU A 1131 -4.68 -15.42 -0.49
N LEU A 1132 -4.92 -15.78 0.78
CA LEU A 1132 -3.84 -16.11 1.72
C LEU A 1132 -3.05 -17.33 1.24
N ALA A 1133 -3.73 -18.40 0.84
CA ALA A 1133 -3.10 -19.63 0.37
C ALA A 1133 -2.36 -19.44 -0.97
N VAL A 1134 -2.99 -18.83 -1.97
CA VAL A 1134 -2.34 -18.57 -3.27
C VAL A 1134 -1.17 -17.60 -3.11
N GLY A 1135 -1.33 -16.55 -2.29
CA GLY A 1135 -0.24 -15.63 -1.99
C GLY A 1135 0.93 -16.34 -1.32
N MET A 1136 0.69 -17.26 -0.39
CA MET A 1136 1.75 -18.08 0.22
C MET A 1136 2.37 -19.06 -0.79
N MET A 1137 1.57 -19.70 -1.64
CA MET A 1137 2.05 -20.65 -2.63
C MET A 1137 2.90 -19.97 -3.72
N ALA A 1138 2.54 -18.75 -4.13
CA ALA A 1138 3.24 -17.98 -5.15
C ALA A 1138 4.43 -17.17 -4.58
N GLY A 1139 4.24 -16.50 -3.44
CA GLY A 1139 5.23 -15.64 -2.79
C GLY A 1139 6.13 -16.33 -1.76
N GLY A 1140 5.76 -17.54 -1.34
CA GLY A 1140 6.52 -18.34 -0.39
C GLY A 1140 6.15 -18.09 1.08
N TRP A 1141 6.94 -18.70 1.94
CA TRP A 1141 6.92 -18.59 3.40
C TRP A 1141 8.34 -18.57 3.97
N ASP A 1142 8.52 -18.28 5.26
CA ASP A 1142 9.85 -18.24 5.86
C ASP A 1142 10.59 -19.58 5.67
N GLY A 1143 11.80 -19.50 5.11
CA GLY A 1143 12.63 -20.67 4.78
C GLY A 1143 12.30 -21.38 3.46
N SER A 1144 11.28 -20.94 2.72
CA SER A 1144 11.05 -21.41 1.34
C SER A 1144 12.05 -20.79 0.36
N THR A 1145 12.32 -21.48 -0.75
CA THR A 1145 13.24 -21.03 -1.81
C THR A 1145 12.64 -21.27 -3.20
N GLY A 1146 13.08 -20.48 -4.18
CA GLY A 1146 12.61 -20.55 -5.57
C GLY A 1146 11.33 -19.76 -5.85
N SER A 1147 10.99 -19.64 -7.13
CA SER A 1147 9.77 -18.95 -7.60
C SER A 1147 8.56 -19.88 -7.47
N ALA A 1148 7.44 -19.34 -6.95
CA ALA A 1148 6.18 -20.05 -6.72
C ALA A 1148 6.37 -21.44 -6.09
N PRO A 1149 6.94 -21.52 -4.87
CA PRO A 1149 7.34 -22.79 -4.25
C PRO A 1149 6.16 -23.72 -3.94
N GLY A 1150 4.94 -23.19 -3.81
CA GLY A 1150 3.73 -23.96 -3.53
C GLY A 1150 2.98 -24.47 -4.76
N PHE A 1151 3.46 -24.18 -5.99
CA PHE A 1151 2.82 -24.63 -7.23
C PHE A 1151 3.59 -25.77 -7.90
N PRO A 1152 2.90 -26.70 -8.60
CA PRO A 1152 3.56 -27.76 -9.35
C PRO A 1152 4.50 -27.19 -10.40
N LYS A 1153 5.59 -27.91 -10.71
CA LYS A 1153 6.55 -27.47 -11.75
C LYS A 1153 6.16 -27.91 -13.16
N GLN A 1154 5.31 -28.92 -13.28
CA GLN A 1154 4.78 -29.41 -14.55
C GLN A 1154 3.39 -28.84 -14.77
N GLY A 1155 3.08 -28.36 -15.98
CA GLY A 1155 1.75 -27.86 -16.33
C GLY A 1155 1.43 -26.43 -15.87
N TRP A 1156 2.15 -25.90 -14.89
CA TRP A 1156 1.91 -24.57 -14.31
C TRP A 1156 3.02 -23.58 -14.66
N VAL A 1157 2.62 -22.42 -15.17
CA VAL A 1157 3.45 -21.23 -15.33
C VAL A 1157 2.86 -20.16 -14.43
N VAL A 1158 3.56 -19.84 -13.35
CA VAL A 1158 3.10 -18.89 -12.34
C VAL A 1158 4.02 -17.69 -12.35
N ARG A 1159 3.48 -16.55 -12.78
CA ARG A 1159 4.13 -15.24 -12.65
C ARG A 1159 3.57 -14.56 -11.42
N ALA A 1160 4.43 -14.01 -10.57
CA ALA A 1160 4.02 -13.32 -9.36
C ALA A 1160 4.85 -12.05 -9.17
N GLU A 1161 4.19 -10.97 -8.76
CA GLU A 1161 4.79 -9.67 -8.49
C GLU A 1161 4.37 -9.18 -7.10
N GLY A 1162 5.28 -8.57 -6.33
CA GLY A 1162 4.95 -7.81 -5.12
C GLY A 1162 4.40 -8.59 -3.92
N LEU A 1163 4.35 -9.94 -3.98
CA LEU A 1163 3.95 -10.77 -2.85
C LEU A 1163 5.02 -10.78 -1.75
N ARG A 1164 4.57 -10.78 -0.50
CA ARG A 1164 5.45 -11.02 0.66
C ARG A 1164 5.35 -12.49 1.07
N PRO A 1165 6.38 -13.06 1.72
CA PRO A 1165 6.29 -14.40 2.27
C PRO A 1165 5.49 -14.42 3.58
N LEU A 1166 4.68 -15.47 3.76
CA LEU A 1166 3.98 -15.75 5.02
C LEU A 1166 5.00 -16.18 6.11
N PRO A 1167 4.82 -15.83 7.40
CA PRO A 1167 5.69 -16.33 8.48
C PRO A 1167 5.85 -17.85 8.51
#